data_AF-A0AAE0HR45-F1
#
_entry.id   AF-A0AAE0HR45-F1
#
_cell.length_a   1.000
_cell.length_b   1.000
_cell.length_c   1.000
_cell.angle_alpha   90.00
_cell.angle_beta   90.00
_cell.angle_gamma   90.00
#
_symmetry.space_group_name_H-M   'P 1'
#
loop_
_entity.id
_entity.type
_entity.pdbx_description
1 polymer ?
#
loop_
_entity_poly.entity_id
_entity_poly.type
_entity_poly.pdbx_seq_one_letter_code
_entity_poly.pdbx_strand_id
1 'polypeptide(L)'
;MASQYPQNPLPPPPRDMDNHHYYDNDEDGSNNAPPPLPPKDTPPPMAMASSPNPYASSSRWRHAESSAYARYEKENRQQYQQQYQPHPHHHPVARDADSRGAGVSDLASFLNKSRLDPSETRDDTAGRPITPRFKPVVAGASEARVALGGADADADDREGVARPEQRGPPPDGKEIVCGPLLNYRRMEGGRWVGSALVVTAGGGKTQPIVPTANLWRADGGGRGGGGGREGGVAVIEGVCLCSDSRSTFWRFDLVVEMDEVETKWEYELPGLRFASGTKPRVNNFFVPAIQESMRIMFHSCNGFSVGTDEAAWSGLALWNDVLRKHEERPFHVMIGGGDQIYNDGIRVSGPLHDWSNISNPKKRKHHPFPESLRQECDDYYLKNYIRWYSTEPFAGANGQIAQLNIWDDHDIIDGFGSYVNEFMKCDVFRGIGGTAHKYYMLFQHHLPPPASTYTSDAVSATAVEEGQGIDPNQLMESYVHPPLSEPNYIYGPKAGPYVAEHSHNMFTQLGARIAFLGIDARTERTRHQVNYPETYDAIFTRLKRELSAAASSGRPFKHLILLLGIPIAYPRLTWLENIFASPVMGPIKFLNRRVGIGGSFFNSFDGSVDLLDDLDDHYTARTHKKERNWLVEKLQGICAEFSIRITILGGDVHLAALGRFYSNPRLNIPAEEDYRYIVNVVSSAIVNKPPPAAVANLLARRNKIHHLNHDTSETLLKLFDKDPGNSQKTAAHNKVTMPSRNFAMITENSPFNPATPPNGTGNGDVATHHPAAAGIAAPAPPGTSSSSANSSATPSHQHHAKHKDERLPLHAGEAGCGTTHKAATSRGAGAHGRGSDGGLDVCICVEMDQHDATGQTQGYGLTVPALHYKGPRPPSLELLPPRSAGRSEVGSRGSEAR
;
A
#
# COMPACT_ATOMS: atom_id res chain seq x y z
N MET A 1 35.13 -36.32 25.84
CA MET A 1 36.58 -36.42 26.17
C MET A 1 37.39 -35.97 24.95
N ALA A 2 38.68 -35.62 25.12
CA ALA A 2 39.57 -35.20 24.03
C ALA A 2 40.02 -36.40 23.16
N SER A 3 40.81 -36.31 22.07
CA SER A 3 41.66 -35.24 21.48
C SER A 3 41.82 -35.55 19.95
N GLN A 4 42.57 -34.88 19.04
CA GLN A 4 43.71 -33.93 19.06
C GLN A 4 43.59 -32.86 17.94
N TYR A 5 44.65 -32.07 17.73
CA TYR A 5 44.93 -31.18 16.58
C TYR A 5 46.22 -31.62 15.86
N PRO A 6 46.56 -31.03 14.69
CA PRO A 6 47.83 -30.29 14.59
C PRO A 6 47.67 -28.83 14.11
N GLN A 7 48.75 -28.04 14.10
CA GLN A 7 48.73 -26.57 13.94
C GLN A 7 49.68 -26.01 12.87
N ASN A 8 49.31 -24.82 12.32
CA ASN A 8 50.19 -23.67 11.97
C ASN A 8 51.23 -23.80 10.82
N PRO A 9 51.80 -22.69 10.27
CA PRO A 9 51.84 -21.31 10.81
C PRO A 9 51.40 -20.15 9.88
N LEU A 10 51.41 -18.93 10.45
CA LEU A 10 51.17 -17.62 9.80
C LEU A 10 52.47 -16.91 9.40
N PRO A 11 52.45 -16.00 8.40
CA PRO A 11 53.58 -15.13 8.03
C PRO A 11 53.64 -13.80 8.85
N PRO A 12 54.80 -13.11 8.90
CA PRO A 12 55.00 -11.88 9.69
C PRO A 12 54.73 -10.57 8.93
N PRO A 13 54.58 -9.42 9.65
CA PRO A 13 54.45 -8.09 9.05
C PRO A 13 55.80 -7.41 8.71
N PRO A 14 55.84 -6.49 7.73
CA PRO A 14 56.99 -5.59 7.50
C PRO A 14 57.06 -4.45 8.53
N ARG A 15 58.18 -3.71 8.54
CA ARG A 15 58.51 -2.63 9.49
C ARG A 15 58.63 -1.28 8.79
N ASP A 16 58.44 -0.20 9.55
CA ASP A 16 58.90 1.15 9.21
C ASP A 16 60.44 1.29 9.25
N MET A 17 60.99 2.22 8.47
CA MET A 17 62.23 2.95 8.74
C MET A 17 62.25 4.29 7.97
N ASP A 18 62.98 5.27 8.50
CA ASP A 18 62.87 6.69 8.16
C ASP A 18 63.79 7.22 7.04
N ASN A 19 63.45 8.44 6.60
CA ASN A 19 64.31 9.64 6.56
C ASN A 19 64.85 10.22 5.22
N HIS A 20 65.02 11.56 5.27
CA HIS A 20 65.81 12.46 4.39
C HIS A 20 65.28 12.79 2.96
N HIS A 21 65.42 14.01 2.41
CA HIS A 21 65.55 15.40 2.96
C HIS A 21 65.56 16.47 1.81
N TYR A 22 65.29 17.76 2.14
CA TYR A 22 65.58 19.00 1.36
C TYR A 22 64.87 19.18 -0.03
N TYR A 23 64.57 20.37 -0.57
CA TYR A 23 64.64 21.81 -0.18
C TYR A 23 63.18 22.39 -0.15
N ASP A 24 62.77 23.43 0.61
CA ASP A 24 63.23 24.85 0.77
C ASP A 24 63.04 25.70 -0.52
N ASN A 25 62.53 26.95 -0.57
CA ASN A 25 61.86 27.89 0.37
C ASN A 25 60.80 28.71 -0.44
N ASP A 26 60.16 29.85 -0.11
CA ASP A 26 60.27 30.98 0.86
C ASP A 26 58.84 31.29 1.44
N GLU A 27 58.56 31.96 2.56
CA GLU A 27 59.16 33.03 3.40
C GLU A 27 58.82 34.51 3.05
N ASP A 28 57.77 35.04 3.69
CA ASP A 28 57.73 36.31 4.49
C ASP A 28 56.32 36.37 5.18
N GLY A 29 56.05 36.96 6.35
CA GLY A 29 56.79 37.91 7.19
C GLY A 29 56.24 39.34 7.01
N SER A 30 55.80 40.12 8.02
CA SER A 30 55.55 39.88 9.46
C SER A 30 54.68 41.04 10.04
N ASN A 31 54.21 40.92 11.31
CA ASN A 31 53.94 41.98 12.32
C ASN A 31 52.57 42.01 13.04
N ASN A 32 52.63 42.39 14.32
CA ASN A 32 51.49 42.65 15.23
C ASN A 32 51.24 44.16 15.41
N ALA A 33 49.99 44.62 15.33
CA ALA A 33 49.42 45.70 16.16
C ALA A 33 47.93 45.97 15.81
N PRO A 34 47.02 46.17 16.78
CA PRO A 34 45.65 46.64 16.53
C PRO A 34 45.55 48.18 16.50
N PRO A 35 44.84 48.80 15.53
CA PRO A 35 44.56 50.24 15.50
C PRO A 35 43.41 50.65 16.46
N PRO A 36 43.28 51.96 16.80
CA PRO A 36 42.46 52.42 17.93
C PRO A 36 40.97 52.66 17.62
N LEU A 37 40.17 52.77 18.68
CA LEU A 37 38.76 53.16 18.65
C LEU A 37 38.58 54.69 18.41
N PRO A 38 37.68 55.12 17.52
CA PRO A 38 37.21 56.51 17.44
C PRO A 38 36.18 56.84 18.55
N PRO A 39 35.96 58.13 18.87
CA PRO A 39 35.18 58.57 20.03
C PRO A 39 33.66 58.49 19.85
N LYS A 40 32.94 58.71 20.96
CA LYS A 40 31.48 58.88 21.03
C LYS A 40 31.04 60.30 20.60
N ASP A 41 29.72 60.47 20.58
CA ASP A 41 28.97 61.74 20.64
C ASP A 41 28.78 62.54 19.34
N THR A 42 27.83 62.06 18.51
CA THR A 42 27.01 62.91 17.62
C THR A 42 25.52 62.51 17.74
N PRO A 43 24.57 63.45 17.96
CA PRO A 43 23.16 63.12 18.13
C PRO A 43 22.43 62.91 16.78
N PRO A 44 21.34 62.11 16.75
CA PRO A 44 20.49 61.96 15.56
C PRO A 44 19.59 63.19 15.31
N PRO A 45 19.23 63.50 14.05
CA PRO A 45 18.36 64.62 13.72
C PRO A 45 16.89 64.38 14.11
N MET A 46 16.16 65.46 14.38
CA MET A 46 14.73 65.42 14.72
C MET A 46 13.87 64.98 13.54
N ALA A 47 12.93 64.06 13.77
CA ALA A 47 11.93 63.68 12.79
C ALA A 47 10.79 64.73 12.74
N MET A 48 10.48 65.24 11.54
CA MET A 48 9.24 65.98 11.27
C MET A 48 8.04 65.03 11.49
N ALA A 49 7.10 65.42 12.34
CA ALA A 49 5.93 64.59 12.65
C ALA A 49 4.88 64.66 11.53
N SER A 50 4.79 63.62 10.71
CA SER A 50 3.64 63.40 9.82
C SER A 50 2.38 63.14 10.64
N SER A 51 1.30 63.87 10.39
CA SER A 51 0.02 63.70 11.11
C SER A 51 -0.50 62.25 11.00
N PRO A 52 -0.96 61.62 12.10
CA PRO A 52 -1.48 60.26 12.07
C PRO A 52 -2.65 60.10 11.08
N ASN A 53 -2.70 58.95 10.40
CA ASN A 53 -3.81 58.57 9.54
C ASN A 53 -5.14 58.60 10.35
N PRO A 54 -6.13 59.43 9.99
CA PRO A 54 -7.33 59.64 10.82
C PRO A 54 -8.26 58.42 10.85
N TYR A 55 -8.02 57.42 9.99
CA TYR A 55 -8.72 56.13 9.98
C TYR A 55 -7.99 55.05 10.80
N ALA A 56 -7.04 55.44 11.64
CA ALA A 56 -6.28 54.53 12.51
C ALA A 56 -7.12 54.06 13.72
N SER A 57 -7.25 52.73 13.86
CA SER A 57 -7.73 52.10 15.09
C SER A 57 -6.72 52.26 16.24
N SER A 58 -7.17 52.11 17.49
CA SER A 58 -6.29 51.93 18.65
C SER A 58 -5.69 50.51 18.75
N SER A 59 -6.12 49.57 17.90
CA SER A 59 -5.67 48.17 17.93
C SER A 59 -4.83 47.82 16.68
N ARG A 60 -3.55 47.50 16.89
CA ARG A 60 -2.53 47.31 15.82
C ARG A 60 -2.87 46.28 14.73
N TRP A 61 -3.88 45.42 14.94
CA TRP A 61 -4.30 44.40 13.97
C TRP A 61 -5.47 44.80 13.06
N ARG A 62 -6.43 45.63 13.52
CA ARG A 62 -7.65 45.93 12.73
C ARG A 62 -7.47 46.94 11.59
N HIS A 63 -6.30 47.57 11.48
CA HIS A 63 -6.02 48.52 10.38
C HIS A 63 -5.99 47.84 9.00
N ALA A 64 -5.54 46.58 8.93
CA ALA A 64 -5.37 45.84 7.68
C ALA A 64 -6.70 45.49 6.99
N GLU A 65 -7.81 45.55 7.72
CA GLU A 65 -9.17 45.26 7.24
C GLU A 65 -9.91 46.53 6.76
N SER A 66 -9.41 47.73 7.12
CA SER A 66 -10.06 48.99 6.76
C SER A 66 -9.67 49.45 5.36
N SER A 67 -10.63 49.33 4.43
CA SER A 67 -10.49 49.82 3.05
C SER A 67 -10.30 51.35 2.97
N ALA A 68 -10.77 52.11 3.96
CA ALA A 68 -10.52 53.55 4.08
C ALA A 68 -9.06 53.84 4.50
N TYR A 69 -8.56 53.14 5.53
CA TYR A 69 -7.16 53.24 5.98
C TYR A 69 -6.19 52.90 4.83
N ALA A 70 -6.47 51.83 4.08
CA ALA A 70 -5.65 51.39 2.95
C ALA A 70 -5.68 52.36 1.73
N ARG A 71 -6.76 53.13 1.53
CA ARG A 71 -6.81 54.18 0.50
C ARG A 71 -5.98 55.40 0.88
N TYR A 72 -6.17 55.92 2.10
CA TYR A 72 -5.38 57.04 2.63
C TYR A 72 -3.87 56.73 2.62
N GLU A 73 -3.48 55.52 3.02
CA GLU A 73 -2.10 55.03 2.93
C GLU A 73 -1.56 54.96 1.49
N LYS A 74 -2.40 54.68 0.50
CA LYS A 74 -1.99 54.57 -0.91
C LYS A 74 -1.86 55.94 -1.56
N GLU A 75 -2.77 56.85 -1.24
CA GLU A 75 -2.82 58.21 -1.78
C GLU A 75 -1.63 59.05 -1.27
N ASN A 76 -1.39 59.11 0.05
CA ASN A 76 -0.24 59.82 0.61
C ASN A 76 1.11 59.23 0.16
N ARG A 77 1.18 57.93 -0.12
CA ARG A 77 2.41 57.25 -0.55
C ARG A 77 2.80 57.57 -1.99
N GLN A 78 1.85 57.97 -2.84
CA GLN A 78 2.17 58.49 -4.18
C GLN A 78 2.84 59.87 -4.13
N GLN A 79 2.58 60.66 -3.09
CA GLN A 79 3.19 61.98 -2.90
C GLN A 79 4.68 61.91 -2.53
N TYR A 80 5.16 60.76 -2.04
CA TYR A 80 6.56 60.53 -1.62
C TYR A 80 7.46 59.84 -2.67
N GLN A 81 6.95 59.55 -3.87
CA GLN A 81 7.69 58.79 -4.91
C GLN A 81 8.03 59.59 -6.18
N GLN A 82 8.06 60.92 -6.12
CA GLN A 82 8.46 61.79 -7.25
C GLN A 82 9.86 62.43 -7.09
N GLN A 83 10.70 61.92 -6.19
CA GLN A 83 12.08 62.40 -6.04
C GLN A 83 13.07 61.22 -5.99
N TYR A 84 14.21 61.40 -6.66
CA TYR A 84 15.30 60.45 -6.93
C TYR A 84 15.07 59.39 -8.03
N GLN A 85 15.94 59.43 -9.04
CA GLN A 85 16.09 58.45 -10.13
C GLN A 85 17.30 57.52 -9.88
N PRO A 86 17.37 56.34 -10.53
CA PRO A 86 18.31 55.27 -10.16
C PRO A 86 19.59 55.21 -11.00
N HIS A 87 20.62 54.55 -10.48
CA HIS A 87 21.73 53.95 -11.25
C HIS A 87 22.12 52.55 -10.69
N PRO A 88 22.77 51.68 -11.49
CA PRO A 88 22.77 50.22 -11.27
C PRO A 88 24.06 49.62 -10.65
N HIS A 89 24.09 48.28 -10.55
CA HIS A 89 25.15 47.37 -10.01
C HIS A 89 25.20 47.34 -8.46
N HIS A 90 24.72 46.29 -7.77
CA HIS A 90 25.25 44.91 -7.75
C HIS A 90 24.24 43.87 -7.24
N HIS A 91 24.55 42.57 -7.41
CA HIS A 91 23.79 41.46 -6.79
C HIS A 91 24.14 41.27 -5.31
N PRO A 92 23.17 41.05 -4.40
CA PRO A 92 23.43 40.59 -3.04
C PRO A 92 23.74 39.08 -3.02
N VAL A 93 24.88 38.71 -2.43
CA VAL A 93 25.19 37.32 -2.05
C VAL A 93 24.67 37.07 -0.63
N ALA A 94 24.15 35.87 -0.37
CA ALA A 94 23.69 35.50 0.98
C ALA A 94 24.87 35.36 1.96
N ARG A 95 24.58 35.50 3.27
CA ARG A 95 25.53 35.18 4.35
C ARG A 95 24.85 34.30 5.40
N ASP A 96 25.61 33.32 5.87
CA ASP A 96 25.16 32.28 6.80
C ASP A 96 25.05 32.76 8.25
N ALA A 97 24.41 31.92 9.06
CA ALA A 97 24.24 32.13 10.49
C ALA A 97 25.32 31.40 11.29
N ASP A 98 26.21 32.16 11.95
CA ASP A 98 26.53 31.90 13.37
C ASP A 98 27.25 33.09 14.01
N SER A 99 26.61 33.75 14.99
CA SER A 99 27.24 34.74 15.86
C SER A 99 26.45 34.91 17.16
N ARG A 100 26.75 34.11 18.17
CA ARG A 100 26.17 34.24 19.52
C ARG A 100 26.90 35.33 20.31
N GLY A 101 26.18 36.28 20.91
CA GLY A 101 26.79 37.28 21.80
C GLY A 101 25.81 38.18 22.54
N ALA A 102 25.87 38.14 23.88
CA ALA A 102 25.34 39.11 24.86
C ALA A 102 23.90 39.66 24.70
N GLY A 103 23.01 39.38 25.67
CA GLY A 103 21.70 40.04 25.74
C GLY A 103 20.63 39.46 26.67
N VAL A 104 20.98 38.59 27.63
CA VAL A 104 19.98 37.92 28.50
C VAL A 104 20.26 38.20 29.97
N SER A 105 19.70 39.29 30.49
CA SER A 105 19.71 39.63 31.92
C SER A 105 18.33 39.95 32.51
N ASP A 106 17.30 40.13 31.68
CA ASP A 106 15.97 40.62 32.10
C ASP A 106 14.83 39.60 31.93
N LEU A 107 15.16 38.35 31.57
CA LEU A 107 14.21 37.22 31.53
C LEU A 107 14.38 36.28 32.73
N ALA A 108 15.57 36.25 33.35
CA ALA A 108 15.85 35.48 34.57
C ALA A 108 15.21 36.09 35.83
N SER A 109 14.94 37.40 35.81
CA SER A 109 14.24 38.16 36.86
C SER A 109 12.74 37.83 36.94
N PHE A 110 12.12 37.42 35.83
CA PHE A 110 10.67 37.17 35.74
C PHE A 110 10.27 35.73 36.16
N LEU A 111 11.10 34.73 35.85
CA LEU A 111 10.75 33.31 36.05
C LEU A 111 10.86 32.81 37.50
N ASN A 112 11.46 33.58 38.41
CA ASN A 112 11.70 33.19 39.81
C ASN A 112 10.58 33.58 40.80
N LYS A 113 9.32 33.72 40.35
CA LYS A 113 8.17 34.04 41.22
C LYS A 113 6.94 33.14 41.05
N SER A 114 7.09 31.83 41.29
CA SER A 114 6.06 31.01 41.98
C SER A 114 6.48 29.54 42.17
N ARG A 115 7.36 29.25 43.15
CA ARG A 115 7.40 27.94 43.82
C ARG A 115 7.55 28.13 45.33
N LEU A 116 7.06 27.14 46.07
CA LEU A 116 6.88 27.15 47.52
C LEU A 116 8.19 26.85 48.25
N ASP A 117 8.25 27.22 49.53
CA ASP A 117 9.29 26.76 50.46
C ASP A 117 8.64 26.39 51.82
N PRO A 118 8.96 25.23 52.45
CA PRO A 118 8.27 24.76 53.66
C PRO A 118 9.18 24.62 54.89
N SER A 119 8.69 24.98 56.09
CA SER A 119 8.98 24.25 57.34
C SER A 119 8.24 24.82 58.55
N GLU A 120 7.36 24.02 59.18
CA GLU A 120 7.26 23.93 60.64
C GLU A 120 6.98 22.47 61.05
N THR A 121 7.42 22.11 62.24
CA THR A 121 7.46 20.74 62.83
C THR A 121 6.29 20.52 63.82
N ARG A 122 5.94 19.34 64.38
CA ARG A 122 6.56 18.00 64.50
C ARG A 122 5.49 16.98 64.99
N ASP A 123 5.75 15.68 64.83
CA ASP A 123 5.20 14.52 65.60
C ASP A 123 3.65 14.30 65.58
N ASP A 124 3.06 13.11 65.84
CA ASP A 124 3.61 11.80 66.23
C ASP A 124 2.72 10.59 65.77
N THR A 125 3.26 9.37 65.88
CA THR A 125 2.59 8.03 65.98
C THR A 125 1.83 7.35 64.80
N ALA A 126 2.44 6.27 64.30
CA ALA A 126 1.91 4.91 64.08
C ALA A 126 0.58 4.58 63.33
N GLY A 127 0.69 3.75 62.26
CA GLY A 127 0.31 2.33 62.41
C GLY A 127 -0.97 1.72 61.76
N ARG A 128 -1.02 1.61 60.42
CA ARG A 128 -1.83 0.62 59.64
C ARG A 128 -3.40 0.76 59.68
N PRO A 129 -4.15 0.07 58.78
CA PRO A 129 -5.29 0.71 58.10
C PRO A 129 -6.70 0.27 58.55
N ILE A 130 -7.68 1.14 58.24
CA ILE A 130 -9.12 0.83 58.19
C ILE A 130 -9.63 1.12 56.77
N THR A 131 -10.37 0.18 56.17
CA THR A 131 -10.97 0.34 54.84
C THR A 131 -12.36 1.01 54.91
N PRO A 132 -12.62 2.13 54.22
CA PRO A 132 -13.97 2.56 53.89
C PRO A 132 -14.46 1.81 52.64
N ARG A 133 -15.63 1.17 52.72
CA ARG A 133 -16.29 0.59 51.54
C ARG A 133 -16.96 1.70 50.73
N PHE A 134 -16.59 1.87 49.47
CA PHE A 134 -17.42 2.55 48.48
C PHE A 134 -17.77 1.60 47.34
N LYS A 135 -19.08 1.42 47.10
CA LYS A 135 -19.60 0.86 45.85
C LYS A 135 -19.90 2.03 44.92
N PRO A 136 -19.38 2.06 43.68
CA PRO A 136 -19.91 2.94 42.65
C PRO A 136 -21.38 2.61 42.38
N VAL A 137 -22.23 3.63 42.24
CA VAL A 137 -23.57 3.46 41.67
C VAL A 137 -23.42 3.54 40.15
N VAL A 138 -23.90 2.52 39.44
CA VAL A 138 -23.97 2.54 37.97
C VAL A 138 -25.25 3.27 37.57
N ALA A 139 -25.11 4.34 36.80
CA ALA A 139 -26.19 5.01 36.09
C ALA A 139 -25.88 4.98 34.59
N GLY A 140 -26.90 4.79 33.74
CA GLY A 140 -26.68 4.60 32.31
C GLY A 140 -26.32 5.91 31.60
N ALA A 141 -25.44 5.85 30.59
CA ALA A 141 -25.12 7.01 29.75
C ALA A 141 -26.33 7.57 28.98
N SER A 142 -27.42 6.78 28.87
CA SER A 142 -28.74 7.21 28.41
C SER A 142 -29.43 8.19 29.35
N GLU A 143 -29.30 8.01 30.68
CA GLU A 143 -29.99 8.82 31.70
C GLU A 143 -29.27 10.16 31.88
N ALA A 144 -27.93 10.15 31.86
CA ALA A 144 -27.10 11.36 31.89
C ALA A 144 -27.40 12.33 30.72
N ARG A 145 -27.82 11.82 29.56
CA ARG A 145 -28.21 12.63 28.39
C ARG A 145 -29.54 13.38 28.58
N VAL A 146 -30.44 12.92 29.45
CA VAL A 146 -31.72 13.60 29.73
C VAL A 146 -31.53 14.75 30.73
N ALA A 147 -30.56 14.65 31.63
CA ALA A 147 -30.35 15.60 32.74
C ALA A 147 -29.66 16.93 32.36
N LEU A 148 -29.26 17.12 31.10
CA LEU A 148 -28.41 18.24 30.66
C LEU A 148 -29.04 19.18 29.60
N GLY A 149 -30.31 18.98 29.23
CA GLY A 149 -31.01 19.82 28.25
C GLY A 149 -31.92 20.87 28.90
N GLY A 150 -31.60 22.17 28.74
CA GLY A 150 -32.53 23.25 29.09
C GLY A 150 -31.95 24.67 29.19
N ALA A 151 -31.94 25.41 28.07
CA ALA A 151 -32.03 26.87 27.96
C ALA A 151 -32.11 27.28 26.47
N ASP A 152 -32.96 28.25 26.13
CA ASP A 152 -33.35 28.58 24.75
C ASP A 152 -32.53 29.70 24.09
N ALA A 153 -32.46 29.70 22.75
CA ALA A 153 -32.30 30.90 21.90
C ALA A 153 -32.73 30.63 20.45
N ASP A 154 -33.62 31.43 19.87
CA ASP A 154 -34.16 31.28 18.50
C ASP A 154 -33.25 31.84 17.38
N ALA A 155 -33.26 31.22 16.19
CA ALA A 155 -33.12 31.90 14.88
C ALA A 155 -33.36 30.97 13.64
N ASP A 156 -34.59 31.02 13.11
CA ASP A 156 -34.98 30.97 11.68
C ASP A 156 -34.40 29.93 10.68
N ASP A 157 -35.19 28.87 10.45
CA ASP A 157 -35.47 28.14 9.19
C ASP A 157 -34.50 28.17 7.98
N ARG A 158 -34.06 26.98 7.54
CA ARG A 158 -34.69 26.28 6.38
C ARG A 158 -34.28 24.80 6.18
N GLU A 159 -35.22 24.06 5.59
CA GLU A 159 -35.13 22.70 5.02
C GLU A 159 -34.75 21.52 5.94
N GLY A 160 -35.80 20.89 6.50
CA GLY A 160 -36.03 19.47 6.16
C GLY A 160 -35.57 18.39 7.14
N VAL A 161 -35.22 18.70 8.39
CA VAL A 161 -34.85 17.66 9.38
C VAL A 161 -36.02 16.70 9.63
N ALA A 162 -35.83 15.43 9.26
CA ALA A 162 -36.81 14.38 9.53
C ALA A 162 -36.98 14.16 11.04
N ARG A 163 -38.21 13.87 11.47
CA ARG A 163 -38.49 13.40 12.83
C ARG A 163 -37.73 12.08 13.07
N PRO A 164 -37.33 11.76 14.32
CA PRO A 164 -36.78 10.44 14.61
C PRO A 164 -37.80 9.38 14.18
N GLU A 165 -37.40 8.54 13.22
CA GLU A 165 -38.30 7.53 12.67
C GLU A 165 -38.76 6.57 13.76
N GLN A 166 -39.99 6.08 13.62
CA GLN A 166 -40.48 4.99 14.45
C GLN A 166 -39.60 3.77 14.17
N ARG A 167 -38.64 3.48 15.05
CA ARG A 167 -37.88 2.23 15.00
C ARG A 167 -38.89 1.08 14.94
N GLY A 168 -38.87 0.36 13.82
CA GLY A 168 -39.64 -0.86 13.64
C GLY A 168 -39.19 -1.95 14.62
N PRO A 169 -39.72 -3.18 14.49
CA PRO A 169 -39.17 -4.31 15.21
C PRO A 169 -37.65 -4.43 14.95
N PRO A 170 -36.84 -4.85 15.95
CA PRO A 170 -35.42 -5.07 15.74
C PRO A 170 -35.15 -5.99 14.52
N PRO A 171 -34.07 -5.78 13.76
CA PRO A 171 -33.75 -6.62 12.61
C PRO A 171 -33.74 -8.11 12.96
N ASP A 172 -34.34 -8.95 12.11
CA ASP A 172 -34.49 -10.39 12.36
C ASP A 172 -33.20 -11.21 12.20
N GLY A 173 -32.06 -10.52 12.01
CA GLY A 173 -30.73 -11.09 11.78
C GLY A 173 -30.53 -11.71 10.38
N LYS A 174 -31.55 -11.71 9.51
CA LYS A 174 -31.55 -12.47 8.24
C LYS A 174 -31.33 -11.63 6.99
N GLU A 175 -31.38 -10.32 7.09
CA GLU A 175 -31.08 -9.42 5.98
C GLU A 175 -29.58 -9.22 5.84
N ILE A 176 -29.02 -9.59 4.68
CA ILE A 176 -27.62 -9.37 4.28
C ILE A 176 -27.51 -7.95 3.73
N VAL A 177 -26.76 -7.11 4.43
CA VAL A 177 -26.44 -5.72 4.04
C VAL A 177 -25.14 -5.62 3.24
N CYS A 178 -24.25 -6.61 3.35
CA CYS A 178 -23.07 -6.73 2.50
C CYS A 178 -22.64 -8.20 2.27
N GLY A 179 -22.16 -8.49 1.07
CA GLY A 179 -21.67 -9.80 0.65
C GLY A 179 -22.60 -10.57 -0.31
N PRO A 180 -22.30 -11.85 -0.61
CA PRO A 180 -21.11 -12.57 -0.14
C PRO A 180 -19.82 -11.98 -0.71
N LEU A 181 -18.78 -11.93 0.11
CA LEU A 181 -17.41 -11.64 -0.32
C LEU A 181 -16.61 -12.95 -0.24
N LEU A 182 -15.85 -13.31 -1.27
CA LEU A 182 -15.00 -14.49 -1.29
C LEU A 182 -13.54 -14.12 -1.00
N ASN A 183 -12.89 -14.88 -0.14
CA ASN A 183 -11.46 -14.80 0.18
C ASN A 183 -10.79 -16.16 -0.11
N TYR A 184 -9.65 -16.15 -0.81
CA TYR A 184 -8.85 -17.34 -1.05
C TYR A 184 -7.74 -17.45 0.01
N ARG A 185 -7.50 -18.66 0.51
CA ARG A 185 -6.69 -18.86 1.72
C ARG A 185 -5.50 -19.77 1.46
N ARG A 186 -5.75 -21.04 1.07
CA ARG A 186 -4.67 -22.00 0.78
C ARG A 186 -5.11 -23.17 -0.09
N MET A 187 -4.12 -23.89 -0.60
CA MET A 187 -4.26 -25.27 -1.05
C MET A 187 -3.61 -26.19 -0.02
N GLU A 188 -4.26 -27.31 0.30
CA GLU A 188 -3.76 -28.25 1.32
C GLU A 188 -4.23 -29.69 1.03
N GLY A 189 -3.28 -30.59 0.74
CA GLY A 189 -3.55 -32.01 0.57
C GLY A 189 -4.42 -32.36 -0.65
N GLY A 190 -4.43 -31.52 -1.70
CA GLY A 190 -5.31 -31.67 -2.86
C GLY A 190 -6.64 -30.93 -2.75
N ARG A 191 -6.87 -30.19 -1.65
CA ARG A 191 -8.07 -29.35 -1.46
C ARG A 191 -7.75 -27.88 -1.68
N TRP A 192 -8.73 -27.15 -2.21
CA TRP A 192 -8.80 -25.70 -2.18
C TRP A 192 -9.53 -25.26 -0.92
N VAL A 193 -9.00 -24.23 -0.25
CA VAL A 193 -9.55 -23.65 0.98
C VAL A 193 -9.71 -22.15 0.80
N GLY A 194 -10.93 -21.67 1.00
CA GLY A 194 -11.33 -20.27 1.01
C GLY A 194 -12.41 -20.01 2.06
N SER A 195 -13.01 -18.83 2.04
CA SER A 195 -14.20 -18.55 2.83
C SER A 195 -15.11 -17.50 2.18
N ALA A 196 -16.41 -17.57 2.51
CA ALA A 196 -17.39 -16.54 2.18
C ALA A 196 -17.73 -15.71 3.42
N LEU A 197 -17.71 -14.38 3.32
CA LEU A 197 -18.18 -13.46 4.35
C LEU A 197 -19.52 -12.83 3.95
N VAL A 198 -20.45 -12.73 4.90
CA VAL A 198 -21.60 -11.81 4.82
C VAL A 198 -21.73 -10.97 6.07
N VAL A 199 -22.30 -9.79 5.92
CA VAL A 199 -22.70 -8.91 7.01
C VAL A 199 -24.22 -8.87 7.05
N THR A 200 -24.84 -9.29 8.16
CA THR A 200 -26.29 -9.17 8.36
C THR A 200 -26.65 -7.99 9.24
N ALA A 201 -27.84 -7.44 9.05
CA ALA A 201 -28.38 -6.33 9.84
C ALA A 201 -28.73 -6.76 11.27
N GLY A 202 -28.35 -5.94 12.24
CA GLY A 202 -28.53 -6.21 13.67
C GLY A 202 -27.58 -7.28 14.22
N GLY A 203 -27.70 -7.52 15.52
CA GLY A 203 -26.77 -8.37 16.27
C GLY A 203 -26.65 -7.93 17.72
N GLY A 204 -25.49 -8.22 18.31
CA GLY A 204 -25.16 -7.91 19.69
C GLY A 204 -24.30 -9.01 20.31
N LYS A 205 -24.15 -8.96 21.65
CA LYS A 205 -23.41 -9.94 22.45
C LYS A 205 -23.82 -11.40 22.20
N THR A 206 -25.09 -11.63 21.89
CA THR A 206 -25.65 -12.93 21.48
C THR A 206 -26.36 -12.78 20.13
N GLN A 207 -26.09 -13.69 19.20
CA GLN A 207 -26.63 -13.64 17.84
C GLN A 207 -28.03 -14.30 17.79
N PRO A 208 -29.01 -13.73 17.07
CA PRO A 208 -30.40 -14.21 17.08
C PRO A 208 -30.61 -15.51 16.28
N ILE A 209 -29.67 -15.83 15.40
CA ILE A 209 -29.60 -17.04 14.58
C ILE A 209 -28.13 -17.44 14.43
N VAL A 210 -27.88 -18.69 14.02
CA VAL A 210 -26.64 -19.08 13.33
C VAL A 210 -27.06 -19.45 11.91
N PRO A 211 -26.58 -18.74 10.86
CA PRO A 211 -26.92 -19.05 9.48
C PRO A 211 -26.10 -20.24 8.97
N THR A 212 -26.54 -20.82 7.85
CA THR A 212 -25.79 -21.84 7.12
C THR A 212 -25.58 -21.43 5.65
N ALA A 213 -24.60 -22.05 5.01
CA ALA A 213 -24.41 -22.03 3.57
C ALA A 213 -24.53 -23.45 3.00
N ASN A 214 -25.22 -23.58 1.87
CA ASN A 214 -25.24 -24.81 1.06
C ASN A 214 -24.13 -24.70 0.00
N LEU A 215 -23.33 -25.74 -0.22
CA LEU A 215 -22.23 -25.78 -1.20
C LEU A 215 -22.26 -27.08 -2.03
N TRP A 216 -22.16 -26.98 -3.35
CA TRP A 216 -22.15 -28.13 -4.27
C TRP A 216 -21.29 -27.89 -5.53
N ARG A 217 -20.97 -28.94 -6.28
CA ARG A 217 -20.42 -28.83 -7.65
C ARG A 217 -21.56 -28.65 -8.64
N ALA A 218 -21.41 -27.72 -9.57
CA ALA A 218 -22.41 -27.47 -10.62
C ALA A 218 -22.61 -28.65 -11.58
N ASP A 219 -21.66 -29.58 -11.64
CA ASP A 219 -21.72 -30.81 -12.44
C ASP A 219 -22.40 -32.01 -11.73
N GLY A 220 -22.78 -31.86 -10.46
CA GLY A 220 -23.37 -32.93 -9.64
C GLY A 220 -22.40 -34.02 -9.19
N GLY A 221 -21.11 -33.97 -9.55
CA GLY A 221 -20.11 -35.04 -9.32
C GLY A 221 -19.57 -35.18 -7.90
N GLY A 222 -20.29 -34.70 -6.88
CA GLY A 222 -19.77 -34.43 -5.54
C GLY A 222 -19.32 -35.63 -4.70
N ARG A 223 -18.04 -36.03 -4.81
CA ARG A 223 -17.33 -36.86 -3.80
C ARG A 223 -16.80 -36.03 -2.60
N GLY A 224 -17.60 -35.11 -2.05
CA GLY A 224 -17.22 -34.32 -0.87
C GLY A 224 -16.91 -35.18 0.36
N GLY A 225 -15.84 -34.81 1.09
CA GLY A 225 -15.41 -35.48 2.31
C GLY A 225 -16.16 -35.04 3.58
N GLY A 226 -16.36 -35.97 4.51
CA GLY A 226 -16.34 -35.70 5.95
C GLY A 226 -17.34 -34.69 6.55
N GLY A 227 -18.65 -34.80 6.30
CA GLY A 227 -19.66 -34.09 7.10
C GLY A 227 -21.09 -34.20 6.58
N GLY A 228 -22.00 -34.78 7.38
CA GLY A 228 -23.47 -34.80 7.21
C GLY A 228 -24.03 -34.64 5.78
N ARG A 229 -23.92 -35.68 4.94
CA ARG A 229 -24.24 -35.58 3.49
C ARG A 229 -25.57 -36.27 3.13
N GLU A 230 -26.62 -35.50 2.90
CA GLU A 230 -27.72 -35.89 2.02
C GLU A 230 -27.53 -35.26 0.62
N GLY A 231 -27.93 -35.96 -0.44
CA GLY A 231 -27.99 -35.44 -1.82
C GLY A 231 -26.67 -35.06 -2.50
N GLY A 232 -25.56 -34.95 -1.77
CA GLY A 232 -24.25 -34.55 -2.28
C GLY A 232 -23.87 -33.09 -1.96
N VAL A 233 -24.81 -32.28 -1.49
CA VAL A 233 -24.58 -30.93 -0.96
C VAL A 233 -23.79 -31.02 0.36
N ALA A 234 -22.94 -30.02 0.63
CA ALA A 234 -22.36 -29.78 1.95
C ALA A 234 -23.09 -28.61 2.63
N VAL A 235 -23.46 -28.77 3.90
CA VAL A 235 -24.03 -27.69 4.73
C VAL A 235 -22.95 -27.18 5.66
N ILE A 236 -22.70 -25.88 5.64
CA ILE A 236 -21.61 -25.20 6.34
C ILE A 236 -22.21 -24.23 7.36
N GLU A 237 -21.87 -24.36 8.62
CA GLU A 237 -22.31 -23.45 9.69
C GLU A 237 -21.53 -22.12 9.65
N GLY A 238 -22.21 -20.99 9.90
CA GLY A 238 -21.60 -19.67 9.92
C GLY A 238 -20.87 -19.38 11.23
N VAL A 239 -19.57 -19.07 11.15
CA VAL A 239 -18.79 -18.56 12.28
C VAL A 239 -19.00 -17.06 12.42
N CYS A 240 -19.54 -16.61 13.55
CA CYS A 240 -19.61 -15.18 13.87
C CYS A 240 -18.20 -14.67 14.19
N LEU A 241 -17.70 -13.68 13.44
CA LEU A 241 -16.39 -13.04 13.69
C LEU A 241 -16.52 -11.83 14.63
N CYS A 242 -17.56 -11.02 14.43
CA CYS A 242 -17.87 -9.83 15.21
C CYS A 242 -19.38 -9.55 15.13
N SER A 243 -19.99 -9.09 16.21
CA SER A 243 -21.41 -8.71 16.25
C SER A 243 -21.62 -7.55 17.21
N ASP A 244 -22.44 -6.58 16.80
CA ASP A 244 -22.96 -5.53 17.66
C ASP A 244 -24.39 -5.17 17.23
N SER A 245 -25.03 -4.23 17.94
CA SER A 245 -26.43 -3.86 17.68
C SER A 245 -26.74 -3.37 16.26
N ARG A 246 -25.73 -3.00 15.46
CA ARG A 246 -25.86 -2.56 14.06
C ARG A 246 -25.76 -3.72 13.08
N SER A 247 -24.86 -4.68 13.32
CA SER A 247 -24.50 -5.70 12.33
C SER A 247 -23.82 -6.94 12.92
N THR A 248 -23.92 -8.07 12.22
CA THR A 248 -23.19 -9.31 12.51
C THR A 248 -22.39 -9.80 11.30
N PHE A 249 -21.12 -10.13 11.52
CA PHE A 249 -20.18 -10.63 10.51
C PHE A 249 -20.10 -12.15 10.57
N TRP A 250 -20.56 -12.83 9.52
CA TRP A 250 -20.57 -14.29 9.40
C TRP A 250 -19.58 -14.77 8.34
N ARG A 251 -18.72 -15.70 8.72
CA ARG A 251 -17.78 -16.40 7.83
C ARG A 251 -18.20 -17.86 7.66
N PHE A 252 -18.26 -18.33 6.42
CA PHE A 252 -18.44 -19.74 6.07
C PHE A 252 -17.16 -20.28 5.45
N ASP A 253 -16.60 -21.35 6.02
CA ASP A 253 -15.35 -21.93 5.51
C ASP A 253 -15.60 -22.91 4.35
N LEU A 254 -15.08 -22.54 3.18
CA LEU A 254 -15.27 -23.26 1.93
C LEU A 254 -14.07 -24.18 1.69
N VAL A 255 -14.25 -25.48 1.92
CA VAL A 255 -13.22 -26.52 1.70
C VAL A 255 -13.72 -27.48 0.64
N VAL A 256 -12.99 -27.60 -0.47
CA VAL A 256 -13.40 -28.41 -1.63
C VAL A 256 -12.23 -29.21 -2.22
N GLU A 257 -12.51 -30.42 -2.68
CA GLU A 257 -11.53 -31.27 -3.37
C GLU A 257 -11.23 -30.72 -4.77
N MET A 258 -9.97 -30.69 -5.17
CA MET A 258 -9.55 -30.33 -6.54
C MET A 258 -9.55 -31.57 -7.43
N ASP A 259 -9.94 -31.39 -8.70
CA ASP A 259 -10.12 -32.48 -9.67
C ASP A 259 -9.00 -32.47 -10.75
N GLU A 260 -8.98 -33.45 -11.65
CA GLU A 260 -8.09 -33.43 -12.82
C GLU A 260 -8.50 -32.38 -13.86
N VAL A 261 -9.71 -31.83 -13.74
CA VAL A 261 -10.26 -30.73 -14.53
C VAL A 261 -10.59 -29.53 -13.66
N GLU A 262 -10.77 -28.36 -14.29
CA GLU A 262 -11.30 -27.17 -13.64
C GLU A 262 -12.76 -27.38 -13.23
N THR A 263 -13.14 -26.98 -12.01
CA THR A 263 -14.48 -27.24 -11.45
C THR A 263 -15.19 -25.96 -11.04
N LYS A 264 -16.47 -25.86 -11.43
CA LYS A 264 -17.39 -24.82 -10.96
C LYS A 264 -18.11 -25.30 -9.70
N TRP A 265 -18.02 -24.52 -8.63
CA TRP A 265 -18.73 -24.71 -7.38
C TRP A 265 -19.79 -23.63 -7.21
N GLU A 266 -20.92 -24.01 -6.64
CA GLU A 266 -22.10 -23.17 -6.45
C GLU A 266 -22.53 -23.19 -4.99
N TYR A 267 -23.01 -22.05 -4.49
CA TYR A 267 -23.43 -21.91 -3.12
C TYR A 267 -24.63 -20.96 -2.95
N GLU A 268 -25.48 -21.25 -1.96
CA GLU A 268 -26.55 -20.35 -1.51
C GLU A 268 -26.57 -20.23 0.01
N LEU A 269 -27.27 -19.20 0.51
CA LEU A 269 -27.38 -18.87 1.93
C LEU A 269 -28.85 -19.05 2.39
N PRO A 270 -29.30 -20.29 2.65
CA PRO A 270 -30.69 -20.59 2.96
C PRO A 270 -31.17 -19.82 4.21
N GLY A 271 -32.36 -19.22 4.10
CA GLY A 271 -32.98 -18.46 5.19
C GLY A 271 -32.49 -17.02 5.36
N LEU A 272 -31.39 -16.63 4.70
CA LEU A 272 -30.97 -15.23 4.56
C LEU A 272 -31.63 -14.57 3.33
N ARG A 273 -31.61 -13.23 3.30
CA ARG A 273 -32.20 -12.39 2.23
C ARG A 273 -31.25 -11.26 1.89
N PHE A 274 -30.98 -10.98 0.61
CA PHE A 274 -30.18 -9.81 0.23
C PHE A 274 -30.99 -8.52 0.31
N ALA A 275 -30.40 -7.46 0.86
CA ALA A 275 -30.98 -6.12 0.81
C ALA A 275 -31.00 -5.54 -0.62
N SER A 276 -30.04 -5.92 -1.47
CA SER A 276 -30.06 -5.59 -2.90
C SER A 276 -30.77 -6.66 -3.72
N GLY A 277 -31.74 -6.24 -4.54
CA GLY A 277 -32.39 -7.08 -5.55
C GLY A 277 -31.50 -7.46 -6.75
N THR A 278 -30.26 -6.94 -6.85
CA THR A 278 -29.30 -7.33 -7.89
C THR A 278 -28.56 -8.63 -7.59
N LYS A 279 -28.58 -9.09 -6.33
CA LYS A 279 -27.78 -10.25 -5.91
C LYS A 279 -28.40 -11.57 -6.38
N PRO A 280 -27.63 -12.46 -7.03
CA PRO A 280 -28.13 -13.79 -7.36
C PRO A 280 -28.27 -14.62 -6.07
N ARG A 281 -29.35 -15.39 -5.97
CA ARG A 281 -29.58 -16.31 -4.84
C ARG A 281 -28.50 -17.39 -4.74
N VAL A 282 -28.12 -17.95 -5.89
CA VAL A 282 -27.01 -18.90 -6.03
C VAL A 282 -25.80 -18.13 -6.56
N ASN A 283 -24.72 -18.13 -5.79
CA ASN A 283 -23.43 -17.57 -6.16
C ASN A 283 -22.50 -18.72 -6.58
N ASN A 284 -21.38 -18.43 -7.25
CA ASN A 284 -20.55 -19.48 -7.83
C ASN A 284 -19.08 -19.05 -7.95
N PHE A 285 -18.16 -20.01 -7.85
CA PHE A 285 -16.72 -19.77 -7.99
C PHE A 285 -16.03 -20.95 -8.70
N PHE A 286 -14.80 -20.73 -9.15
CA PHE A 286 -14.05 -21.69 -9.97
C PHE A 286 -12.75 -22.11 -9.28
N VAL A 287 -12.48 -23.42 -9.30
CA VAL A 287 -11.28 -24.03 -8.72
C VAL A 287 -10.47 -24.67 -9.86
N PRO A 288 -9.17 -24.35 -10.00
CA PRO A 288 -8.34 -24.93 -11.06
C PRO A 288 -8.20 -26.44 -10.92
N ALA A 289 -7.90 -27.11 -12.03
CA ALA A 289 -7.41 -28.48 -12.01
C ALA A 289 -6.19 -28.62 -11.08
N ILE A 290 -6.05 -29.76 -10.42
CA ILE A 290 -4.94 -30.05 -9.47
C ILE A 290 -3.54 -30.00 -10.12
N GLN A 291 -3.48 -30.14 -11.44
CA GLN A 291 -2.26 -30.02 -12.24
C GLN A 291 -2.06 -28.61 -12.85
N GLU A 292 -2.95 -27.66 -12.56
CA GLU A 292 -2.93 -26.31 -13.15
C GLU A 292 -2.69 -25.17 -12.17
N SER A 293 -2.12 -24.08 -12.70
CA SER A 293 -1.93 -22.84 -11.96
C SER A 293 -3.18 -21.95 -12.02
N MET A 294 -3.34 -21.07 -11.03
CA MET A 294 -4.46 -20.13 -11.02
C MET A 294 -4.36 -19.10 -12.14
N ARG A 295 -5.53 -18.65 -12.61
CA ARG A 295 -5.68 -17.47 -13.46
C ARG A 295 -5.98 -16.28 -12.57
N ILE A 296 -5.15 -15.26 -12.68
CA ILE A 296 -5.06 -14.17 -11.72
C ILE A 296 -5.58 -12.89 -12.35
N MET A 297 -6.51 -12.23 -11.68
CA MET A 297 -6.80 -10.81 -11.88
C MET A 297 -6.03 -10.00 -10.82
N PHE A 298 -5.49 -8.84 -11.18
CA PHE A 298 -4.81 -7.93 -10.25
C PHE A 298 -5.32 -6.49 -10.41
N HIS A 299 -5.57 -5.81 -9.29
CA HIS A 299 -6.02 -4.42 -9.25
C HIS A 299 -5.53 -3.67 -7.99
N SER A 300 -5.62 -2.35 -8.05
CA SER A 300 -5.39 -1.43 -6.93
C SER A 300 -6.31 -0.21 -7.05
N CYS A 301 -6.38 0.63 -6.01
CA CYS A 301 -7.03 1.94 -6.05
C CYS A 301 -8.49 1.87 -6.55
N ASN A 302 -9.25 1.02 -5.86
CA ASN A 302 -10.65 0.72 -6.05
C ASN A 302 -11.53 1.70 -5.26
N GLY A 303 -11.42 3.00 -5.55
CA GLY A 303 -12.29 4.05 -5.02
C GLY A 303 -12.00 5.40 -5.65
N PHE A 304 -12.54 6.46 -5.07
CA PHE A 304 -12.36 7.83 -5.55
C PHE A 304 -11.80 8.72 -4.45
N SER A 305 -10.73 9.47 -4.77
CA SER A 305 -10.21 10.50 -3.87
C SER A 305 -11.25 11.62 -3.69
N VAL A 306 -11.31 12.20 -2.49
CA VAL A 306 -12.30 13.23 -2.09
C VAL A 306 -12.39 14.37 -3.10
N GLY A 307 -13.62 14.80 -3.43
CA GLY A 307 -13.87 15.88 -4.38
C GLY A 307 -13.75 15.49 -5.86
N THR A 308 -13.64 14.20 -6.18
CA THR A 308 -13.72 13.69 -7.55
C THR A 308 -15.18 13.57 -7.99
N ASP A 309 -15.49 14.06 -9.20
CA ASP A 309 -16.78 13.82 -9.86
C ASP A 309 -16.84 12.36 -10.35
N GLU A 310 -17.49 11.49 -9.58
CA GLU A 310 -17.62 10.05 -9.89
C GLU A 310 -18.38 9.80 -11.21
N ALA A 311 -19.28 10.71 -11.61
CA ALA A 311 -20.08 10.59 -12.83
C ALA A 311 -19.23 10.86 -14.09
N ALA A 312 -18.26 11.79 -14.01
CA ALA A 312 -17.29 12.02 -15.08
C ALA A 312 -16.38 10.80 -15.38
N TRP A 313 -16.37 9.79 -14.50
CA TRP A 313 -15.63 8.52 -14.66
C TRP A 313 -16.55 7.30 -14.78
N SER A 314 -17.87 7.48 -14.99
CA SER A 314 -18.85 6.39 -15.09
C SER A 314 -18.83 5.41 -13.90
N GLY A 315 -18.45 5.86 -12.71
CA GLY A 315 -18.31 5.02 -11.52
C GLY A 315 -17.34 3.84 -11.72
N LEU A 316 -17.76 2.64 -11.33
CA LEU A 316 -16.95 1.41 -11.28
C LEU A 316 -16.88 0.64 -12.62
N ALA A 317 -16.99 1.34 -13.76
CA ALA A 317 -17.24 0.76 -15.09
C ALA A 317 -16.31 -0.40 -15.50
N LEU A 318 -15.01 -0.37 -15.15
CA LEU A 318 -14.04 -1.40 -15.54
C LEU A 318 -14.33 -2.78 -14.95
N TRP A 319 -15.03 -2.87 -13.82
CA TRP A 319 -15.44 -4.14 -13.23
C TRP A 319 -16.44 -4.90 -14.13
N ASN A 320 -17.15 -4.22 -15.04
CA ASN A 320 -17.93 -4.89 -16.08
C ASN A 320 -17.02 -5.70 -17.05
N ASP A 321 -15.82 -5.21 -17.33
CA ASP A 321 -14.86 -5.90 -18.20
C ASP A 321 -14.13 -7.04 -17.48
N VAL A 322 -13.91 -6.90 -16.17
CA VAL A 322 -13.47 -8.01 -15.30
C VAL A 322 -14.49 -9.14 -15.34
N LEU A 323 -15.78 -8.84 -15.18
CA LEU A 323 -16.85 -9.84 -15.22
C LEU A 323 -16.99 -10.49 -16.60
N ARG A 324 -16.94 -9.72 -17.70
CA ARG A 324 -16.91 -10.29 -19.06
C ARG A 324 -15.76 -11.28 -19.26
N LYS A 325 -14.55 -10.94 -18.83
CA LYS A 325 -13.39 -11.84 -18.99
C LYS A 325 -13.46 -13.05 -18.05
N HIS A 326 -14.09 -12.91 -16.88
CA HIS A 326 -14.41 -14.04 -16.02
C HIS A 326 -15.43 -14.99 -16.67
N GLU A 327 -16.45 -14.47 -17.35
CA GLU A 327 -17.43 -15.26 -18.11
C GLU A 327 -16.79 -15.96 -19.33
N GLU A 328 -15.90 -15.28 -20.07
CA GLU A 328 -15.13 -15.87 -21.17
C GLU A 328 -14.15 -16.97 -20.71
N ARG A 329 -13.45 -16.77 -19.60
CA ARG A 329 -12.47 -17.71 -19.02
C ARG A 329 -12.22 -17.39 -17.53
N PRO A 330 -12.85 -18.10 -16.57
CA PRO A 330 -12.89 -17.71 -15.15
C PRO A 330 -11.54 -17.36 -14.52
N PHE A 331 -11.51 -16.27 -13.74
CA PHE A 331 -10.41 -16.02 -12.81
C PHE A 331 -10.57 -16.92 -11.59
N HIS A 332 -9.46 -17.52 -11.14
CA HIS A 332 -9.43 -18.38 -9.95
C HIS A 332 -9.13 -17.59 -8.67
N VAL A 333 -8.53 -16.40 -8.82
CA VAL A 333 -8.24 -15.46 -7.72
C VAL A 333 -8.19 -14.03 -8.29
N MET A 334 -8.63 -13.05 -7.49
CA MET A 334 -8.32 -11.64 -7.70
C MET A 334 -7.43 -11.13 -6.57
N ILE A 335 -6.46 -10.28 -6.91
CA ILE A 335 -5.45 -9.79 -5.99
C ILE A 335 -5.60 -8.27 -5.85
N GLY A 336 -5.90 -7.81 -4.63
CA GLY A 336 -5.98 -6.41 -4.27
C GLY A 336 -4.65 -5.90 -3.71
N GLY A 337 -3.94 -5.06 -4.47
CA GLY A 337 -2.67 -4.46 -4.05
C GLY A 337 -2.85 -3.08 -3.44
N GLY A 338 -3.60 -2.98 -2.34
CA GLY A 338 -3.85 -1.72 -1.66
C GLY A 338 -4.99 -0.88 -2.23
N ASP A 339 -5.53 0.00 -1.40
CA ASP A 339 -6.67 0.87 -1.68
C ASP A 339 -7.90 0.10 -2.17
N GLN A 340 -8.36 -0.90 -1.42
CA GLN A 340 -9.60 -1.62 -1.78
C GLN A 340 -10.85 -0.75 -1.55
N ILE A 341 -10.71 0.26 -0.67
CA ILE A 341 -11.67 1.31 -0.35
C ILE A 341 -10.92 2.61 -0.02
N TYR A 342 -11.57 3.77 -0.20
CA TYR A 342 -11.05 5.08 0.23
C TYR A 342 -11.84 5.59 1.44
N ASN A 343 -11.16 5.79 2.57
CA ASN A 343 -11.77 6.24 3.83
C ASN A 343 -11.57 7.74 4.15
N ASP A 344 -10.79 8.47 3.36
CA ASP A 344 -10.32 9.83 3.65
C ASP A 344 -11.44 10.86 3.86
N GLY A 345 -12.63 10.61 3.30
CA GLY A 345 -13.83 11.41 3.56
C GLY A 345 -14.12 11.61 5.06
N ILE A 346 -13.60 10.74 5.94
CA ILE A 346 -13.64 10.87 7.39
C ILE A 346 -13.13 12.24 7.90
N ARG A 347 -12.17 12.86 7.18
CA ARG A 347 -11.58 14.18 7.51
C ARG A 347 -12.33 15.38 6.92
N VAL A 348 -13.30 15.17 6.02
CA VAL A 348 -13.99 16.24 5.28
C VAL A 348 -15.50 16.26 5.54
N SER A 349 -16.16 15.10 5.53
CA SER A 349 -17.59 14.95 5.79
C SER A 349 -17.91 13.91 6.88
N GLY A 350 -16.89 13.47 7.61
CA GLY A 350 -16.99 12.55 8.74
C GLY A 350 -16.56 13.19 10.07
N PRO A 351 -16.48 12.40 11.16
CA PRO A 351 -16.28 12.90 12.53
C PRO A 351 -14.92 13.56 12.78
N LEU A 352 -13.97 13.47 11.86
CA LEU A 352 -12.65 14.11 11.98
C LEU A 352 -12.57 15.47 11.29
N HIS A 353 -13.69 15.98 10.74
CA HIS A 353 -13.81 17.33 10.19
C HIS A 353 -13.29 18.40 11.17
N ASP A 354 -13.81 18.45 12.40
CA ASP A 354 -13.47 19.51 13.35
C ASP A 354 -12.02 19.42 13.83
N TRP A 355 -11.48 18.19 13.95
CA TRP A 355 -10.07 17.96 14.26
C TRP A 355 -9.13 18.36 13.12
N SER A 356 -9.46 18.03 11.87
CA SER A 356 -8.64 18.36 10.71
C SER A 356 -8.49 19.87 10.53
N ASN A 357 -9.58 20.61 10.79
CA ASN A 357 -9.65 22.08 10.76
C ASN A 357 -8.84 22.79 11.87
N ILE A 358 -8.29 22.08 12.87
CA ILE A 358 -7.52 22.70 13.96
C ILE A 358 -6.22 23.30 13.41
N SER A 359 -6.25 24.62 13.17
CA SER A 359 -5.16 25.37 12.53
C SER A 359 -3.88 25.50 13.37
N ASN A 360 -3.90 25.09 14.64
CA ASN A 360 -2.75 25.08 15.53
C ASN A 360 -2.19 23.64 15.64
N PRO A 361 -1.01 23.33 15.08
CA PRO A 361 -0.47 21.97 15.07
C PRO A 361 -0.27 21.36 16.46
N LYS A 362 0.04 22.17 17.48
CA LYS A 362 0.14 21.69 18.86
C LYS A 362 -1.24 21.32 19.43
N LYS A 363 -2.28 22.13 19.19
CA LYS A 363 -3.66 21.76 19.61
C LYS A 363 -4.14 20.51 18.87
N ARG A 364 -3.86 20.39 17.56
CA ARG A 364 -4.25 19.22 16.76
C ARG A 364 -3.52 17.93 17.16
N LYS A 365 -2.25 18.02 17.55
CA LYS A 365 -1.48 16.88 18.11
C LYS A 365 -2.03 16.40 19.46
N HIS A 366 -2.41 17.30 20.36
CA HIS A 366 -2.90 16.94 21.70
C HIS A 366 -4.44 16.92 21.75
N HIS A 367 -5.08 16.58 20.64
CA HIS A 367 -6.53 16.36 20.61
C HIS A 367 -6.82 14.91 21.05
N PRO A 368 -7.70 14.71 22.06
CA PRO A 368 -8.04 13.38 22.52
C PRO A 368 -8.82 12.59 21.45
N PHE A 369 -8.89 11.27 21.64
CA PHE A 369 -9.72 10.35 20.87
C PHE A 369 -10.56 9.50 21.84
N PRO A 370 -11.61 10.08 22.47
CA PRO A 370 -12.43 9.39 23.46
C PRO A 370 -13.32 8.33 22.81
N GLU A 371 -13.92 7.44 23.62
CA GLU A 371 -14.82 6.37 23.15
C GLU A 371 -15.97 6.91 22.27
N SER A 372 -16.47 8.14 22.50
CA SER A 372 -17.49 8.73 21.63
C SER A 372 -16.97 8.99 20.20
N LEU A 373 -15.77 9.56 20.07
CA LEU A 373 -15.16 9.82 18.76
C LEU A 373 -14.73 8.51 18.08
N ARG A 374 -14.31 7.51 18.87
CA ARG A 374 -14.06 6.14 18.43
C ARG A 374 -15.34 5.51 17.86
N GLN A 375 -16.49 5.65 18.54
CA GLN A 375 -17.79 5.16 18.05
C GLN A 375 -18.21 5.84 16.75
N GLU A 376 -18.06 7.16 16.64
CA GLU A 376 -18.41 7.90 15.42
C GLU A 376 -17.52 7.50 14.23
N CYS A 377 -16.22 7.29 14.46
CA CYS A 377 -15.31 6.76 13.45
C CYS A 377 -15.70 5.32 13.06
N ASP A 378 -15.94 4.46 14.05
CA ASP A 378 -16.34 3.06 13.86
C ASP A 378 -17.65 2.93 13.06
N ASP A 379 -18.61 3.83 13.30
CA ASP A 379 -19.83 3.98 12.50
C ASP A 379 -19.53 4.44 11.06
N TYR A 380 -18.59 5.37 10.86
CA TYR A 380 -18.19 5.85 9.54
C TYR A 380 -17.55 4.74 8.70
N TYR A 381 -16.55 4.02 9.24
CA TYR A 381 -15.89 2.92 8.52
C TYR A 381 -16.88 1.81 8.19
N LEU A 382 -17.73 1.38 9.14
CA LEU A 382 -18.75 0.36 8.91
C LEU A 382 -19.69 0.74 7.75
N LYS A 383 -20.20 1.97 7.75
CA LYS A 383 -21.09 2.48 6.70
C LYS A 383 -20.38 2.59 5.35
N ASN A 384 -19.12 3.04 5.32
CA ASN A 384 -18.37 3.17 4.08
C ASN A 384 -18.05 1.79 3.48
N TYR A 385 -17.58 0.84 4.29
CA TYR A 385 -17.31 -0.53 3.84
C TYR A 385 -18.60 -1.22 3.34
N ILE A 386 -19.71 -1.15 4.07
CA ILE A 386 -21.00 -1.70 3.60
C ILE A 386 -21.45 -1.04 2.29
N ARG A 387 -21.40 0.30 2.18
CA ARG A 387 -21.72 1.02 0.94
C ARG A 387 -20.88 0.52 -0.23
N TRP A 388 -19.56 0.46 -0.05
CA TRP A 388 -18.62 0.23 -1.13
C TRP A 388 -18.59 -1.23 -1.59
N TYR A 389 -18.50 -2.20 -0.68
CA TYR A 389 -18.48 -3.62 -1.01
C TYR A 389 -19.85 -4.18 -1.44
N SER A 390 -20.94 -3.43 -1.24
CA SER A 390 -22.26 -3.71 -1.84
C SER A 390 -22.53 -2.98 -3.16
N THR A 391 -21.61 -2.12 -3.63
CA THR A 391 -21.79 -1.40 -4.91
C THR A 391 -21.47 -2.31 -6.10
N GLU A 392 -22.47 -2.52 -6.97
CA GLU A 392 -22.29 -3.25 -8.23
C GLU A 392 -21.54 -2.40 -9.28
N PRO A 393 -20.76 -3.00 -10.20
CA PRO A 393 -20.54 -4.45 -10.38
C PRO A 393 -19.39 -5.05 -9.54
N PHE A 394 -18.68 -4.25 -8.72
CA PHE A 394 -17.61 -4.76 -7.84
C PHE A 394 -18.15 -5.80 -6.85
N ALA A 395 -19.31 -5.55 -6.25
CA ALA A 395 -19.95 -6.47 -5.33
C ALA A 395 -20.30 -7.84 -5.98
N GLY A 396 -20.64 -7.87 -7.27
CA GLY A 396 -20.90 -9.08 -8.04
C GLY A 396 -19.64 -9.86 -8.40
N ALA A 397 -18.49 -9.19 -8.54
CA ALA A 397 -17.18 -9.83 -8.63
C ALA A 397 -16.76 -10.44 -7.28
N ASN A 398 -16.98 -9.74 -6.16
CA ASN A 398 -16.69 -10.25 -4.80
C ASN A 398 -17.38 -11.58 -4.49
N GLY A 399 -18.61 -11.79 -4.99
CA GLY A 399 -19.37 -13.04 -4.81
C GLY A 399 -18.97 -14.18 -5.74
N GLN A 400 -17.97 -13.99 -6.62
CA GLN A 400 -17.58 -14.99 -7.62
C GLN A 400 -16.07 -15.21 -7.77
N ILE A 401 -15.25 -14.21 -7.42
CA ILE A 401 -13.80 -14.26 -7.52
C ILE A 401 -13.20 -14.11 -6.12
N ALA A 402 -12.49 -15.14 -5.67
CA ALA A 402 -11.90 -15.16 -4.34
C ALA A 402 -10.67 -14.23 -4.23
N GLN A 403 -10.56 -13.48 -3.13
CA GLN A 403 -9.58 -12.42 -2.93
C GLN A 403 -8.30 -12.85 -2.22
N LEU A 404 -7.21 -12.16 -2.54
CA LEU A 404 -6.00 -12.01 -1.72
C LEU A 404 -5.62 -10.52 -1.69
N ASN A 405 -5.83 -9.85 -0.57
CA ASN A 405 -5.62 -8.41 -0.46
C ASN A 405 -4.54 -8.06 0.58
N ILE A 406 -3.82 -6.98 0.34
CA ILE A 406 -3.12 -6.20 1.37
C ILE A 406 -3.67 -4.78 1.34
N TRP A 407 -3.78 -4.11 2.49
CA TRP A 407 -4.15 -2.69 2.53
C TRP A 407 -3.01 -1.75 2.11
N ASP A 408 -3.37 -0.55 1.67
CA ASP A 408 -2.47 0.62 1.63
C ASP A 408 -2.96 1.70 2.62
N ASP A 409 -2.59 2.98 2.45
CA ASP A 409 -3.00 4.04 3.35
C ASP A 409 -4.43 4.53 3.14
N HIS A 410 -5.02 4.58 1.94
CA HIS A 410 -6.42 5.03 1.80
C HIS A 410 -7.47 4.07 2.41
N ASP A 411 -7.10 2.80 2.65
CA ASP A 411 -7.88 1.88 3.50
C ASP A 411 -7.97 2.38 4.96
N ILE A 412 -7.05 3.26 5.40
CA ILE A 412 -6.98 3.93 6.70
C ILE A 412 -7.27 5.44 6.52
N ILE A 413 -6.25 6.20 6.11
CA ILE A 413 -6.27 7.61 5.70
C ILE A 413 -4.97 7.89 4.91
N ASP A 414 -5.11 8.53 3.75
CA ASP A 414 -4.12 9.36 3.03
C ASP A 414 -2.79 9.60 3.80
N GLY A 415 -1.68 8.97 3.38
CA GLY A 415 -0.33 9.14 3.94
C GLY A 415 -0.01 8.40 5.25
N PHE A 416 -0.84 7.45 5.69
CA PHE A 416 -0.65 6.76 6.97
C PHE A 416 0.70 6.02 7.06
N GLY A 417 1.47 6.33 8.11
CA GLY A 417 2.81 5.79 8.37
C GLY A 417 3.95 6.76 8.00
N SER A 418 3.68 7.75 7.14
CA SER A 418 4.73 8.57 6.51
C SER A 418 4.79 10.01 7.00
N TYR A 419 3.74 10.48 7.69
CA TYR A 419 3.84 11.69 8.52
C TYR A 419 4.94 11.56 9.58
N VAL A 420 5.40 12.70 10.12
CA VAL A 420 6.39 12.69 11.19
C VAL A 420 5.92 11.87 12.40
N ASN A 421 6.82 11.06 12.97
CA ASN A 421 6.55 10.16 14.10
C ASN A 421 5.78 10.83 15.26
N GLU A 422 6.11 12.10 15.55
CA GLU A 422 5.48 12.88 16.62
C GLU A 422 4.03 13.29 16.33
N PHE A 423 3.55 13.15 15.09
CA PHE A 423 2.15 13.34 14.70
C PHE A 423 1.44 11.98 14.57
N MET A 424 2.08 10.98 13.97
CA MET A 424 1.58 9.59 13.91
C MET A 424 1.28 8.97 15.30
N LYS A 425 1.97 9.42 16.35
CA LYS A 425 1.73 8.97 17.74
C LYS A 425 0.59 9.68 18.47
N CYS A 426 -0.13 10.63 17.85
CA CYS A 426 -1.27 11.27 18.53
C CYS A 426 -2.46 10.33 18.66
N ASP A 427 -3.31 10.62 19.65
CA ASP A 427 -4.46 9.79 20.02
C ASP A 427 -5.39 9.52 18.83
N VAL A 428 -5.59 10.53 17.97
CA VAL A 428 -6.42 10.40 16.76
C VAL A 428 -5.80 9.45 15.73
N PHE A 429 -4.50 9.54 15.44
CA PHE A 429 -3.84 8.63 14.49
C PHE A 429 -3.80 7.18 14.99
N ARG A 430 -3.62 6.98 16.30
CA ARG A 430 -3.71 5.65 16.93
C ARG A 430 -5.13 5.09 16.90
N GLY A 431 -6.12 5.95 17.16
CA GLY A 431 -7.54 5.63 17.14
C GLY A 431 -8.07 5.20 15.77
N ILE A 432 -7.78 5.99 14.73
CA ILE A 432 -8.14 5.62 13.35
C ILE A 432 -7.39 4.40 12.85
N GLY A 433 -6.10 4.24 13.20
CA GLY A 433 -5.33 3.05 12.82
C GLY A 433 -5.95 1.76 13.35
N GLY A 434 -6.33 1.74 14.63
CA GLY A 434 -7.06 0.60 15.22
C GLY A 434 -8.45 0.39 14.62
N THR A 435 -9.18 1.47 14.34
CA THR A 435 -10.54 1.41 13.78
C THR A 435 -10.53 0.90 12.33
N ALA A 436 -9.59 1.35 11.50
CA ALA A 436 -9.39 0.84 10.14
C ALA A 436 -8.97 -0.63 10.15
N HIS A 437 -8.01 -1.01 11.03
CA HIS A 437 -7.53 -2.39 11.15
C HIS A 437 -8.66 -3.37 11.48
N LYS A 438 -9.62 -2.99 12.34
CA LYS A 438 -10.83 -3.79 12.61
C LYS A 438 -11.58 -4.15 11.32
N TYR A 439 -11.79 -3.18 10.42
CA TYR A 439 -12.56 -3.42 9.18
C TYR A 439 -11.73 -4.08 8.08
N TYR A 440 -10.43 -3.83 8.02
CA TYR A 440 -9.48 -4.57 7.19
C TYR A 440 -9.48 -6.08 7.53
N MET A 441 -9.36 -6.44 8.82
CA MET A 441 -9.44 -7.84 9.28
C MET A 441 -10.78 -8.50 8.92
N LEU A 442 -11.90 -7.80 9.13
CA LEU A 442 -13.23 -8.31 8.85
C LEU A 442 -13.51 -8.48 7.35
N PHE A 443 -13.44 -7.39 6.57
CA PHE A 443 -13.88 -7.38 5.18
C PHE A 443 -12.86 -7.98 4.20
N GLN A 444 -11.55 -7.87 4.47
CA GLN A 444 -10.52 -8.26 3.49
C GLN A 444 -9.87 -9.62 3.82
N HIS A 445 -9.67 -9.93 5.12
CA HIS A 445 -9.03 -11.17 5.57
C HIS A 445 -9.99 -12.24 6.13
N HIS A 446 -11.26 -11.87 6.40
CA HIS A 446 -12.25 -12.70 7.07
C HIS A 446 -11.72 -13.29 8.41
N LEU A 447 -11.07 -12.43 9.20
CA LEU A 447 -10.55 -12.73 10.54
C LEU A 447 -11.33 -11.95 11.62
N PRO A 448 -11.37 -12.44 12.87
CA PRO A 448 -11.83 -11.64 14.00
C PRO A 448 -10.92 -10.42 14.19
N PRO A 449 -11.47 -9.23 14.46
CA PRO A 449 -10.68 -8.05 14.78
C PRO A 449 -10.13 -8.13 16.23
N PRO A 450 -9.25 -7.19 16.63
CA PRO A 450 -8.91 -6.99 18.03
C PRO A 450 -10.16 -6.76 18.90
N ALA A 451 -10.12 -7.24 20.14
CA ALA A 451 -11.28 -7.23 21.05
C ALA A 451 -11.74 -5.81 21.46
N SER A 452 -10.85 -4.83 21.40
CA SER A 452 -11.14 -3.40 21.56
C SER A 452 -10.14 -2.57 20.76
N THR A 453 -10.51 -1.34 20.43
CA THR A 453 -9.68 -0.38 19.68
C THR A 453 -9.27 0.81 20.57
N TYR A 454 -8.15 1.47 20.23
CA TYR A 454 -7.53 2.50 21.07
C TYR A 454 -8.45 3.70 21.35
N THR A 455 -8.46 4.18 22.60
CA THR A 455 -9.05 5.47 22.99
C THR A 455 -8.16 6.23 23.98
N SER A 456 -8.32 7.55 24.07
CA SER A 456 -7.59 8.38 25.03
C SER A 456 -8.13 8.32 26.48
N ASP A 457 -9.31 7.73 26.68
CA ASP A 457 -10.06 7.73 27.94
C ASP A 457 -10.25 6.34 28.59
N ALA A 458 -9.93 5.24 27.90
CA ALA A 458 -10.06 3.90 28.47
C ALA A 458 -9.10 3.67 29.65
N VAL A 459 -9.69 3.51 30.84
CA VAL A 459 -9.00 3.28 32.12
C VAL A 459 -8.53 1.83 32.20
N SER A 460 -7.32 1.57 31.71
CA SER A 460 -6.78 0.21 31.68
C SER A 460 -6.45 -0.32 33.08
N ALA A 461 -7.18 -1.35 33.51
CA ALA A 461 -6.88 -2.12 34.71
C ALA A 461 -5.72 -3.13 34.50
N THR A 462 -5.30 -3.34 33.26
CA THR A 462 -4.29 -4.33 32.83
C THR A 462 -3.41 -3.76 31.73
N ALA A 463 -2.83 -2.58 31.96
CA ALA A 463 -1.83 -2.00 31.08
C ALA A 463 -0.58 -2.89 31.03
N VAL A 464 -0.41 -3.60 29.91
CA VAL A 464 0.77 -4.43 29.62
C VAL A 464 1.89 -3.51 29.08
N GLU A 465 3.14 -3.97 29.08
CA GLU A 465 4.28 -3.19 28.58
C GLU A 465 4.16 -2.83 27.07
N GLU A 466 3.35 -3.58 26.32
CA GLU A 466 2.98 -3.30 24.93
C GLU A 466 1.45 -3.17 24.79
N GLY A 467 0.97 -1.95 24.50
CA GLY A 467 -0.45 -1.65 24.20
C GLY A 467 -1.26 -1.03 25.35
N GLN A 468 -2.56 -0.83 25.12
CA GLN A 468 -3.49 -0.28 26.12
C GLN A 468 -4.18 -1.37 26.97
N GLY A 469 -4.11 -2.63 26.55
CA GLY A 469 -4.97 -3.71 27.06
C GLY A 469 -6.38 -3.66 26.46
N ILE A 470 -7.27 -4.50 26.97
CA ILE A 470 -8.66 -4.59 26.50
C ILE A 470 -9.54 -3.59 27.25
N ASP A 471 -10.30 -2.78 26.52
CA ASP A 471 -11.37 -1.95 27.09
C ASP A 471 -12.67 -2.76 27.23
N PRO A 472 -13.14 -3.07 28.45
CA PRO A 472 -14.36 -3.85 28.65
C PRO A 472 -15.63 -3.09 28.24
N ASN A 473 -15.60 -1.75 28.11
CA ASN A 473 -16.77 -0.95 27.72
C ASN A 473 -17.17 -1.26 26.27
N GLN A 474 -16.19 -1.36 25.36
CA GLN A 474 -16.38 -1.74 23.96
C GLN A 474 -16.94 -3.18 23.80
N LEU A 475 -16.80 -4.02 24.84
CA LEU A 475 -17.28 -5.41 24.90
C LEU A 475 -18.59 -5.61 25.69
N MET A 476 -19.26 -4.54 26.14
CA MET A 476 -20.52 -4.68 26.90
C MET A 476 -21.64 -5.29 26.07
N GLU A 477 -21.99 -4.65 24.95
CA GLU A 477 -23.12 -5.05 24.09
C GLU A 477 -22.69 -5.73 22.78
N SER A 478 -21.38 -5.96 22.59
CA SER A 478 -20.80 -6.59 21.41
C SER A 478 -20.29 -8.00 21.70
N TYR A 479 -20.01 -8.73 20.62
CA TYR A 479 -19.26 -9.98 20.58
C TYR A 479 -18.10 -9.84 19.60
N VAL A 480 -16.92 -10.31 19.98
CA VAL A 480 -15.76 -10.49 19.12
C VAL A 480 -15.26 -11.91 19.31
N HIS A 481 -15.05 -12.64 18.22
CA HIS A 481 -14.58 -14.02 18.28
C HIS A 481 -13.10 -14.05 18.73
N PRO A 482 -12.66 -15.05 19.54
CA PRO A 482 -11.24 -15.22 19.86
C PRO A 482 -10.36 -15.30 18.60
N PRO A 483 -9.10 -14.82 18.61
CA PRO A 483 -8.26 -14.78 17.41
C PRO A 483 -8.15 -16.13 16.70
N LEU A 484 -8.48 -16.16 15.41
CA LEU A 484 -8.31 -17.33 14.55
C LEU A 484 -6.90 -17.33 13.94
N SER A 485 -6.10 -18.34 14.28
CA SER A 485 -4.78 -18.56 13.67
C SER A 485 -4.93 -19.32 12.36
N GLU A 486 -4.30 -18.84 11.29
CA GLU A 486 -4.48 -19.39 9.95
C GLU A 486 -3.12 -19.54 9.22
N PRO A 487 -2.80 -20.74 8.69
CA PRO A 487 -1.43 -21.09 8.32
C PRO A 487 -0.91 -20.39 7.05
N ASN A 488 -1.74 -19.64 6.34
CA ASN A 488 -1.33 -18.83 5.19
C ASN A 488 -0.71 -17.47 5.60
N TYR A 489 -0.85 -17.03 6.85
CA TYR A 489 -0.24 -15.78 7.32
C TYR A 489 1.20 -15.96 7.85
N ILE A 490 1.92 -14.84 7.90
CA ILE A 490 3.26 -14.67 8.48
C ILE A 490 3.19 -13.40 9.32
N TYR A 491 2.82 -13.56 10.58
CA TYR A 491 2.68 -12.44 11.52
C TYR A 491 4.05 -11.79 11.78
N GLY A 492 4.12 -10.46 11.72
CA GLY A 492 5.30 -9.73 12.19
C GLY A 492 5.57 -10.02 13.68
N PRO A 493 6.82 -10.21 14.12
CA PRO A 493 7.13 -10.66 15.49
C PRO A 493 6.96 -9.56 16.57
N LYS A 494 6.56 -8.34 16.18
CA LYS A 494 6.33 -7.18 17.05
C LYS A 494 5.11 -6.41 16.56
N ALA A 495 4.45 -5.69 17.45
CA ALA A 495 3.39 -4.76 17.07
C ALA A 495 3.91 -3.56 16.26
N GLY A 496 3.05 -2.99 15.42
CA GLY A 496 3.31 -1.75 14.69
C GLY A 496 3.50 -0.53 15.60
N PRO A 497 4.18 0.53 15.12
CA PRO A 497 4.52 1.69 15.96
C PRO A 497 3.34 2.66 16.17
N TYR A 498 2.28 2.52 15.36
CA TYR A 498 1.12 3.43 15.30
C TYR A 498 -0.20 2.66 15.35
N VAL A 499 -0.34 1.61 14.53
CA VAL A 499 -1.32 0.54 14.72
C VAL A 499 -0.68 -0.47 15.68
N ALA A 500 -1.23 -0.67 16.88
CA ALA A 500 -0.61 -1.49 17.93
C ALA A 500 -0.85 -3.01 17.72
N GLU A 501 -0.79 -3.46 16.47
CA GLU A 501 -1.15 -4.81 16.00
C GLU A 501 -0.01 -5.42 15.20
N HIS A 502 -0.03 -6.73 14.98
CA HIS A 502 1.00 -7.45 14.22
C HIS A 502 0.74 -7.40 12.71
N SER A 503 1.79 -7.26 11.89
CA SER A 503 1.65 -7.20 10.43
C SER A 503 1.15 -8.52 9.83
N HIS A 504 0.20 -8.45 8.89
CA HIS A 504 -0.50 -9.61 8.32
C HIS A 504 0.02 -9.99 6.93
N ASN A 505 1.31 -10.32 6.85
CA ASN A 505 1.94 -10.81 5.62
C ASN A 505 1.40 -12.20 5.25
N MET A 506 1.45 -12.58 3.97
CA MET A 506 0.83 -13.81 3.45
C MET A 506 1.79 -14.64 2.61
N PHE A 507 1.79 -15.97 2.79
CA PHE A 507 2.29 -16.93 1.80
C PHE A 507 1.19 -17.94 1.44
N THR A 508 0.97 -18.15 0.15
CA THR A 508 0.05 -19.19 -0.32
C THR A 508 0.43 -19.75 -1.70
N GLN A 509 -0.19 -20.86 -2.09
CA GLN A 509 0.01 -21.51 -3.39
C GLN A 509 -1.10 -21.07 -4.36
N LEU A 510 -0.75 -20.67 -5.58
CA LEU A 510 -1.70 -20.26 -6.62
C LEU A 510 -1.81 -21.34 -7.71
N GLY A 511 -2.31 -22.51 -7.32
CA GLY A 511 -2.32 -23.70 -8.18
C GLY A 511 -0.94 -24.34 -8.33
N ALA A 512 -0.78 -25.24 -9.32
CA ALA A 512 0.29 -26.22 -9.35
C ALA A 512 1.74 -25.66 -9.34
N ARG A 513 2.02 -24.50 -9.95
CA ARG A 513 3.41 -24.02 -10.18
C ARG A 513 3.68 -22.57 -9.78
N ILE A 514 2.67 -21.85 -9.28
CA ILE A 514 2.83 -20.45 -8.82
C ILE A 514 2.76 -20.39 -7.28
N ALA A 515 3.73 -19.72 -6.66
CA ALA A 515 3.66 -19.28 -5.27
C ALA A 515 3.24 -17.80 -5.19
N PHE A 516 2.67 -17.39 -4.07
CA PHE A 516 2.34 -16.00 -3.76
C PHE A 516 2.94 -15.57 -2.43
N LEU A 517 3.46 -14.35 -2.40
CA LEU A 517 3.89 -13.63 -1.19
C LEU A 517 3.27 -12.23 -1.19
N GLY A 518 2.47 -11.90 -0.19
CA GLY A 518 2.00 -10.53 0.07
C GLY A 518 2.67 -9.96 1.31
N ILE A 519 3.14 -8.71 1.23
CA ILE A 519 3.80 -8.02 2.36
C ILE A 519 2.89 -6.89 2.85
N ASP A 520 2.57 -6.89 4.15
CA ASP A 520 1.86 -5.80 4.81
C ASP A 520 2.84 -4.65 5.07
N ALA A 521 2.80 -3.69 4.16
CA ALA A 521 3.71 -2.55 4.11
C ALA A 521 3.17 -1.29 4.83
N ARG A 522 2.13 -1.42 5.67
CA ARG A 522 1.50 -0.30 6.41
C ARG A 522 1.46 -0.49 7.92
N THR A 523 1.21 -1.70 8.45
CA THR A 523 1.12 -1.91 9.92
C THR A 523 2.40 -1.49 10.66
N GLU A 524 3.57 -1.79 10.09
CA GLU A 524 4.89 -1.48 10.67
C GLU A 524 5.48 -0.15 10.18
N ARG A 525 4.82 0.54 9.23
CA ARG A 525 5.43 1.62 8.47
C ARG A 525 5.80 2.82 9.33
N THR A 526 6.98 3.36 9.06
CA THR A 526 7.41 4.71 9.44
C THR A 526 8.01 5.40 8.23
N ARG A 527 8.08 6.75 8.23
CA ARG A 527 8.80 7.58 7.24
C ARG A 527 10.28 7.18 6.97
N HIS A 528 10.85 6.26 7.74
CA HIS A 528 12.25 5.83 7.61
C HIS A 528 12.43 4.32 7.41
N GLN A 529 11.36 3.53 7.46
CA GLN A 529 11.39 2.07 7.42
C GLN A 529 10.00 1.50 7.11
N VAL A 530 9.87 0.62 6.11
CA VAL A 530 8.58 0.02 5.71
C VAL A 530 8.20 -1.15 6.61
N ASN A 531 9.12 -2.10 6.81
CA ASN A 531 8.93 -3.25 7.70
C ASN A 531 10.12 -3.46 8.64
N TYR A 532 9.88 -4.13 9.77
CA TYR A 532 10.95 -4.46 10.72
C TYR A 532 11.92 -5.50 10.13
N PRO A 533 13.22 -5.47 10.53
CA PRO A 533 14.21 -6.43 10.02
C PRO A 533 13.81 -7.86 10.35
N GLU A 534 13.26 -8.09 11.56
CA GLU A 534 12.81 -9.41 11.99
C GLU A 534 11.53 -9.89 11.27
N THR A 535 10.69 -8.97 10.77
CA THR A 535 9.54 -9.30 9.91
C THR A 535 10.01 -9.81 8.56
N TYR A 536 10.99 -9.15 7.94
CA TYR A 536 11.63 -9.68 6.72
C TYR A 536 12.31 -11.03 6.95
N ASP A 537 13.01 -11.23 8.08
CA ASP A 537 13.64 -12.51 8.41
C ASP A 537 12.59 -13.62 8.57
N ALA A 538 11.43 -13.34 9.17
CA ALA A 538 10.29 -14.27 9.24
C ALA A 538 9.72 -14.60 7.85
N ILE A 539 9.51 -13.57 7.00
CA ILE A 539 9.03 -13.72 5.61
C ILE A 539 9.99 -14.60 4.78
N PHE A 540 11.29 -14.30 4.78
CA PHE A 540 12.26 -15.06 4.00
C PHE A 540 12.49 -16.46 4.56
N THR A 541 12.41 -16.66 5.88
CA THR A 541 12.44 -17.99 6.51
C THR A 541 11.24 -18.83 6.09
N ARG A 542 10.04 -18.25 6.07
CA ARG A 542 8.84 -18.92 5.54
C ARG A 542 9.03 -19.28 4.08
N LEU A 543 9.35 -18.30 3.23
CA LEU A 543 9.48 -18.50 1.78
C LEU A 543 10.49 -19.60 1.45
N LYS A 544 11.69 -19.57 2.04
CA LYS A 544 12.71 -20.61 1.82
C LYS A 544 12.22 -22.00 2.22
N ARG A 545 11.48 -22.12 3.34
CA ARG A 545 10.92 -23.41 3.80
C ARG A 545 9.95 -23.99 2.79
N GLU A 546 8.99 -23.19 2.33
CA GLU A 546 7.94 -23.65 1.40
C GLU A 546 8.50 -23.96 0.01
N LEU A 547 9.42 -23.13 -0.51
CA LEU A 547 10.14 -23.41 -1.77
C LEU A 547 10.99 -24.69 -1.67
N SER A 548 11.64 -24.93 -0.52
CA SER A 548 12.41 -26.16 -0.29
C SER A 548 11.53 -27.41 -0.23
N ALA A 549 10.35 -27.31 0.39
CA ALA A 549 9.38 -28.41 0.46
C ALA A 549 8.79 -28.75 -0.92
N ALA A 550 8.41 -27.72 -1.70
CA ALA A 550 7.96 -27.88 -3.08
C ALA A 550 9.03 -28.54 -3.97
N ALA A 551 10.28 -28.10 -3.89
CA ALA A 551 11.39 -28.74 -4.60
C ALA A 551 11.62 -30.19 -4.16
N SER A 552 11.60 -30.47 -2.86
CA SER A 552 11.86 -31.81 -2.30
C SER A 552 10.74 -32.82 -2.62
N SER A 553 9.51 -32.35 -2.83
CA SER A 553 8.37 -33.18 -3.29
C SER A 553 8.36 -33.44 -4.81
N GLY A 554 9.37 -32.96 -5.55
CA GLY A 554 9.42 -33.09 -7.01
C GLY A 554 8.47 -32.15 -7.76
N ARG A 555 7.81 -31.22 -7.07
CA ARG A 555 6.89 -30.22 -7.64
C ARG A 555 7.34 -28.79 -7.34
N PRO A 556 8.56 -28.37 -7.76
CA PRO A 556 9.07 -27.03 -7.53
C PRO A 556 8.21 -25.97 -8.22
N PHE A 557 7.88 -24.90 -7.49
CA PHE A 557 7.33 -23.67 -8.06
C PHE A 557 8.22 -23.12 -9.18
N LYS A 558 7.60 -22.53 -10.20
CA LYS A 558 8.27 -21.88 -11.34
C LYS A 558 8.16 -20.37 -11.29
N HIS A 559 7.10 -19.85 -10.67
CA HIS A 559 6.89 -18.42 -10.48
C HIS A 559 6.56 -18.11 -9.03
N LEU A 560 7.01 -16.95 -8.57
CA LEU A 560 6.56 -16.29 -7.34
C LEU A 560 5.95 -14.93 -7.73
N ILE A 561 4.68 -14.77 -7.41
CA ILE A 561 4.00 -13.48 -7.43
C ILE A 561 4.29 -12.79 -6.09
N LEU A 562 4.95 -11.64 -6.14
CA LEU A 562 5.17 -10.79 -4.97
C LEU A 562 4.23 -9.59 -5.04
N LEU A 563 3.40 -9.40 -4.03
CA LEU A 563 2.51 -8.24 -3.89
C LEU A 563 3.10 -7.23 -2.91
N LEU A 564 3.29 -6.01 -3.39
CA LEU A 564 3.60 -4.81 -2.61
C LEU A 564 2.51 -3.79 -2.93
N GLY A 565 2.09 -2.95 -1.99
CA GLY A 565 1.15 -1.86 -2.29
C GLY A 565 1.79 -0.87 -3.27
N ILE A 566 2.94 -0.32 -2.86
CA ILE A 566 3.69 0.69 -3.61
C ILE A 566 4.67 0.07 -4.62
N PRO A 567 4.73 0.53 -5.89
CA PRO A 567 5.68 0.10 -6.92
C PRO A 567 7.17 0.23 -6.54
N ILE A 568 7.93 -0.82 -6.83
CA ILE A 568 9.37 -0.87 -6.50
C ILE A 568 10.29 -0.50 -7.68
N ALA A 569 9.87 -0.73 -8.93
CA ALA A 569 10.68 -0.45 -10.13
C ALA A 569 10.11 0.72 -10.96
N TYR A 570 9.97 1.89 -10.32
CA TYR A 570 9.28 3.07 -10.87
C TYR A 570 10.25 4.27 -11.06
N PRO A 571 9.94 5.29 -11.89
CA PRO A 571 10.81 6.46 -12.09
C PRO A 571 11.03 7.22 -10.78
N ARG A 572 12.29 7.56 -10.48
CA ARG A 572 12.65 8.22 -9.22
C ARG A 572 12.15 9.67 -9.21
N LEU A 573 11.35 10.01 -8.21
CA LEU A 573 10.62 11.29 -8.15
C LEU A 573 11.32 12.38 -7.33
N THR A 574 12.50 12.11 -6.75
CA THR A 574 13.25 13.01 -5.83
C THR A 574 13.76 14.34 -6.43
N TRP A 575 13.28 14.68 -7.63
CA TRP A 575 13.52 15.94 -8.33
C TRP A 575 12.26 16.84 -8.31
N LEU A 576 11.07 16.26 -8.10
CA LEU A 576 9.82 16.98 -7.84
C LEU A 576 9.85 17.67 -6.47
N GLU A 577 10.48 17.04 -5.46
CA GLU A 577 10.86 17.68 -4.17
C GLU A 577 11.44 19.10 -4.41
N ASN A 578 12.47 19.18 -5.26
CA ASN A 578 13.21 20.40 -5.56
C ASN A 578 12.39 21.44 -6.37
N ILE A 579 11.32 21.01 -7.04
CA ILE A 579 10.39 21.90 -7.76
C ILE A 579 9.28 22.40 -6.83
N PHE A 580 8.70 21.53 -6.00
CA PHE A 580 7.64 21.90 -5.06
C PHE A 580 8.15 22.64 -3.80
N ALA A 581 9.45 22.53 -3.51
CA ALA A 581 10.18 23.38 -2.58
C ALA A 581 10.77 24.67 -3.22
N SER A 582 10.64 24.85 -4.55
CA SER A 582 11.17 26.04 -5.23
C SER A 582 10.46 27.32 -4.76
N PRO A 583 11.17 28.45 -4.59
CA PRO A 583 10.55 29.75 -4.28
C PRO A 583 9.45 30.17 -5.25
N VAL A 584 9.50 29.70 -6.51
CA VAL A 584 8.47 29.95 -7.55
C VAL A 584 7.11 29.33 -7.18
N MET A 585 7.08 28.27 -6.37
CA MET A 585 5.83 27.70 -5.85
C MET A 585 5.26 28.47 -4.67
N GLY A 586 6.01 29.40 -4.06
CA GLY A 586 5.54 30.24 -2.95
C GLY A 586 4.29 31.05 -3.29
N PRO A 587 4.29 31.84 -4.38
CA PRO A 587 3.09 32.54 -4.87
C PRO A 587 1.90 31.61 -5.18
N ILE A 588 2.15 30.40 -5.70
CA ILE A 588 1.10 29.44 -6.06
C ILE A 588 0.47 28.83 -4.79
N LYS A 589 1.30 28.39 -3.82
CA LYS A 589 0.87 27.94 -2.49
C LYS A 589 0.08 29.03 -1.75
N PHE A 590 0.54 30.28 -1.81
CA PHE A 590 -0.14 31.43 -1.22
C PHE A 590 -1.49 31.73 -1.91
N LEU A 591 -1.57 31.62 -3.23
CA LEU A 591 -2.81 31.85 -3.98
C LEU A 591 -3.83 30.75 -3.70
N ASN A 592 -3.44 29.47 -3.71
CA ASN A 592 -4.37 28.37 -3.39
C ASN A 592 -4.94 28.53 -1.96
N ARG A 593 -4.06 28.77 -0.97
CA ARG A 593 -4.44 29.01 0.43
C ARG A 593 -5.34 30.25 0.65
N ARG A 594 -5.43 31.16 -0.33
CA ARG A 594 -6.19 32.42 -0.21
C ARG A 594 -7.44 32.50 -1.10
N VAL A 595 -7.59 31.62 -2.09
CA VAL A 595 -8.72 31.64 -3.05
C VAL A 595 -9.40 30.27 -3.22
N GLY A 596 -8.83 29.17 -2.73
CA GLY A 596 -9.49 27.84 -2.68
C GLY A 596 -9.60 27.09 -4.01
N ILE A 597 -8.89 27.54 -5.05
CA ILE A 597 -9.04 27.06 -6.45
C ILE A 597 -8.33 25.71 -6.72
N GLY A 598 -7.65 25.11 -5.74
CA GLY A 598 -6.83 23.89 -5.92
C GLY A 598 -6.90 22.89 -4.77
N GLY A 599 -8.10 22.52 -4.31
CA GLY A 599 -8.34 21.56 -3.22
C GLY A 599 -8.15 20.06 -3.56
N SER A 600 -7.39 19.72 -4.60
CA SER A 600 -7.09 18.34 -5.03
C SER A 600 -5.63 18.23 -5.53
N PHE A 601 -4.72 18.99 -4.91
CA PHE A 601 -3.29 19.03 -5.23
C PHE A 601 -2.38 19.31 -4.00
N PHE A 602 -2.91 19.38 -2.78
CA PHE A 602 -2.15 19.82 -1.59
C PHE A 602 -2.67 19.17 -0.30
N ASN A 603 -1.79 18.48 0.44
CA ASN A 603 -2.18 17.72 1.61
C ASN A 603 -2.71 18.67 2.70
N SER A 604 -3.89 18.35 3.21
CA SER A 604 -4.58 19.13 4.24
C SER A 604 -3.90 19.05 5.61
N PHE A 605 -2.99 18.10 5.83
CA PHE A 605 -2.34 17.92 7.12
C PHE A 605 -1.19 18.89 7.38
N ASP A 606 -0.27 19.15 6.44
CA ASP A 606 0.85 20.09 6.65
C ASP A 606 0.97 21.22 5.60
N GLY A 607 0.30 21.11 4.44
CA GLY A 607 0.43 22.04 3.32
C GLY A 607 1.53 21.68 2.31
N SER A 608 1.96 20.41 2.28
CA SER A 608 2.66 19.79 1.15
C SER A 608 1.79 19.85 -0.13
N VAL A 609 2.36 19.41 -1.25
CA VAL A 609 1.61 19.02 -2.45
C VAL A 609 1.20 17.56 -2.21
N ASP A 610 0.05 17.05 -2.67
CA ASP A 610 -0.26 15.61 -2.50
C ASP A 610 0.90 14.76 -3.08
N LEU A 611 1.28 15.09 -4.32
CA LEU A 611 2.49 14.66 -5.05
C LEU A 611 3.85 15.15 -4.44
N LEU A 612 3.92 15.43 -3.14
CA LEU A 612 5.15 15.48 -2.33
C LEU A 612 5.22 14.33 -1.33
N ASP A 613 4.08 13.91 -0.76
CA ASP A 613 4.06 12.90 0.30
C ASP A 613 4.17 11.49 -0.32
N ASP A 614 3.47 11.25 -1.45
CA ASP A 614 3.70 10.11 -2.37
C ASP A 614 5.19 9.83 -2.63
N LEU A 615 6.01 10.90 -2.66
CA LEU A 615 7.42 10.83 -3.03
C LEU A 615 8.32 10.31 -1.90
N ASP A 616 7.91 10.51 -0.65
CA ASP A 616 8.59 10.01 0.55
C ASP A 616 8.08 8.60 0.91
N ASP A 617 6.81 8.30 0.60
CA ASP A 617 6.19 6.96 0.72
C ASP A 617 6.78 5.90 -0.21
N HIS A 618 7.19 6.31 -1.41
CA HIS A 618 7.77 5.44 -2.43
C HIS A 618 8.99 4.64 -1.94
N TYR A 619 9.08 3.35 -2.28
CA TYR A 619 10.34 2.58 -2.15
C TYR A 619 11.53 3.26 -2.86
N THR A 620 11.26 4.07 -3.90
CA THR A 620 12.27 4.83 -4.65
C THR A 620 12.75 6.12 -3.95
N ALA A 621 12.12 6.51 -2.84
CA ALA A 621 12.49 7.64 -1.99
C ALA A 621 13.91 7.50 -1.43
N ARG A 622 14.51 8.64 -1.05
CA ARG A 622 15.89 8.70 -0.53
C ARG A 622 16.04 7.94 0.81
N THR A 623 14.99 7.89 1.61
CA THR A 623 14.84 7.12 2.87
C THR A 623 14.87 5.62 2.60
N HIS A 624 13.88 5.12 1.86
CA HIS A 624 13.63 3.69 1.66
C HIS A 624 14.58 3.01 0.67
N LYS A 625 15.35 3.78 -0.13
CA LYS A 625 16.29 3.21 -1.14
C LYS A 625 17.23 2.12 -0.60
N LYS A 626 17.69 2.19 0.66
CA LYS A 626 18.53 1.12 1.25
C LYS A 626 17.76 -0.18 1.44
N GLU A 627 16.57 -0.09 2.03
CA GLU A 627 15.63 -1.19 2.28
C GLU A 627 15.18 -1.81 0.95
N ARG A 628 14.75 -0.98 0.00
CA ARG A 628 14.45 -1.36 -1.39
C ARG A 628 15.59 -2.15 -2.03
N ASN A 629 16.80 -1.60 -2.05
CA ASN A 629 17.91 -2.20 -2.78
C ASN A 629 18.27 -3.56 -2.18
N TRP A 630 18.33 -3.66 -0.85
CA TRP A 630 18.52 -4.94 -0.15
C TRP A 630 17.42 -5.94 -0.50
N LEU A 631 16.14 -5.52 -0.46
CA LEU A 631 14.99 -6.39 -0.74
C LEU A 631 15.09 -6.98 -2.16
N VAL A 632 15.41 -6.17 -3.17
CA VAL A 632 15.59 -6.64 -4.55
C VAL A 632 16.76 -7.62 -4.66
N GLU A 633 17.92 -7.33 -4.05
CA GLU A 633 19.08 -8.22 -4.09
C GLU A 633 18.81 -9.55 -3.37
N LYS A 634 18.05 -9.52 -2.26
CA LYS A 634 17.59 -10.71 -1.52
C LYS A 634 16.63 -11.56 -2.36
N LEU A 635 15.68 -10.92 -3.06
CA LEU A 635 14.74 -11.57 -3.99
C LEU A 635 15.47 -12.20 -5.19
N GLN A 636 16.46 -11.52 -5.79
CA GLN A 636 17.36 -12.11 -6.80
C GLN A 636 18.12 -13.32 -6.24
N GLY A 637 18.50 -13.29 -4.96
CA GLY A 637 19.05 -14.44 -4.27
C GLY A 637 18.09 -15.64 -4.28
N ILE A 638 16.82 -15.43 -3.95
CA ILE A 638 15.77 -16.47 -3.99
C ILE A 638 15.57 -17.00 -5.43
N CYS A 639 15.54 -16.13 -6.45
CA CYS A 639 15.49 -16.55 -7.85
C CYS A 639 16.58 -17.58 -8.17
N ALA A 640 17.82 -17.28 -7.78
CA ALA A 640 18.97 -18.15 -8.03
C ALA A 640 19.00 -19.42 -7.15
N GLU A 641 18.55 -19.35 -5.88
CA GLU A 641 18.58 -20.50 -4.97
C GLU A 641 17.59 -21.61 -5.36
N PHE A 642 16.45 -21.23 -5.96
CA PHE A 642 15.34 -22.16 -6.27
C PHE A 642 15.02 -22.26 -7.78
N SER A 643 15.73 -21.53 -8.65
CA SER A 643 15.43 -21.40 -10.09
C SER A 643 13.97 -20.99 -10.35
N ILE A 644 13.52 -19.98 -9.62
CA ILE A 644 12.15 -19.45 -9.64
C ILE A 644 12.13 -18.03 -10.24
N ARG A 645 11.16 -17.72 -11.10
CA ARG A 645 10.96 -16.37 -11.63
C ARG A 645 10.12 -15.53 -10.67
N ILE A 646 10.52 -14.30 -10.37
CA ILE A 646 9.71 -13.36 -9.59
C ILE A 646 9.01 -12.36 -10.53
N THR A 647 7.72 -12.18 -10.32
CA THR A 647 6.93 -11.06 -10.88
C THR A 647 6.32 -10.28 -9.72
N ILE A 648 6.57 -8.98 -9.68
CA ILE A 648 6.11 -8.07 -8.63
C ILE A 648 4.86 -7.33 -9.11
N LEU A 649 3.83 -7.27 -8.28
CA LEU A 649 2.62 -6.49 -8.49
C LEU A 649 2.66 -5.26 -7.57
N GLY A 650 2.23 -4.11 -8.07
CA GLY A 650 2.13 -2.87 -7.30
C GLY A 650 1.09 -1.92 -7.88
N GLY A 651 0.49 -1.12 -7.01
CA GLY A 651 -0.63 -0.21 -7.27
C GLY A 651 -0.27 1.24 -7.00
N ASP A 652 -1.01 1.87 -6.07
CA ASP A 652 -0.76 3.20 -5.49
C ASP A 652 -0.77 4.37 -6.50
N VAL A 653 0.24 4.47 -7.36
CA VAL A 653 0.62 5.65 -8.17
C VAL A 653 -0.35 6.10 -9.28
N HIS A 654 -1.55 5.53 -9.34
CA HIS A 654 -2.62 5.72 -10.34
C HIS A 654 -2.17 5.73 -11.82
N LEU A 655 -1.02 5.14 -12.15
CA LEU A 655 -0.41 5.25 -13.49
C LEU A 655 0.19 3.92 -13.94
N ALA A 656 -0.40 3.33 -14.98
CA ALA A 656 0.06 2.03 -15.49
C ALA A 656 1.50 2.11 -16.02
N ALA A 657 2.33 1.15 -15.63
CA ALA A 657 3.72 1.02 -16.08
C ALA A 657 4.20 -0.44 -16.03
N LEU A 658 5.31 -0.72 -16.71
CA LEU A 658 6.03 -1.98 -16.54
C LEU A 658 7.49 -1.71 -16.22
N GLY A 659 7.82 -1.81 -14.93
CA GLY A 659 9.20 -1.76 -14.44
C GLY A 659 9.89 -3.10 -14.59
N ARG A 660 11.21 -3.10 -14.69
CA ARG A 660 12.02 -4.33 -14.63
C ARG A 660 13.41 -4.09 -14.07
N PHE A 661 13.91 -5.10 -13.37
CA PHE A 661 15.33 -5.34 -13.10
C PHE A 661 15.85 -6.39 -14.10
N TYR A 662 17.12 -6.33 -14.47
CA TYR A 662 17.75 -7.27 -15.41
C TYR A 662 19.28 -7.22 -15.29
N SER A 663 19.95 -8.31 -15.67
CA SER A 663 21.41 -8.35 -15.81
C SER A 663 21.88 -7.31 -16.84
N ASN A 664 22.94 -6.58 -16.49
CA ASN A 664 23.58 -5.60 -17.38
C ASN A 664 23.95 -6.28 -18.72
N PRO A 665 23.51 -5.77 -19.90
CA PRO A 665 23.67 -6.46 -21.17
C PRO A 665 25.11 -6.85 -21.55
N ARG A 666 26.12 -6.20 -20.98
CA ARG A 666 27.54 -6.59 -21.15
C ARG A 666 27.86 -8.01 -20.64
N LEU A 667 27.00 -8.58 -19.78
CA LEU A 667 27.13 -9.92 -19.23
C LEU A 667 26.62 -11.02 -20.19
N ASN A 668 25.84 -10.66 -21.22
CA ASN A 668 25.31 -11.57 -22.25
C ASN A 668 24.61 -12.82 -21.66
N ILE A 669 23.74 -12.63 -20.66
CA ILE A 669 22.94 -13.69 -20.04
C ILE A 669 21.53 -13.67 -20.65
N PRO A 670 21.01 -14.80 -21.19
CA PRO A 670 19.61 -14.90 -21.64
C PRO A 670 18.63 -14.67 -20.49
N ALA A 671 17.46 -14.09 -20.76
CA ALA A 671 16.47 -13.79 -19.71
C ALA A 671 16.00 -15.07 -18.97
N GLU A 672 15.93 -16.17 -19.71
CA GLU A 672 15.57 -17.53 -19.28
C GLU A 672 16.58 -18.11 -18.26
N GLU A 673 17.82 -17.61 -18.25
CA GLU A 673 18.87 -17.97 -17.28
C GLU A 673 19.17 -16.83 -16.29
N ASP A 674 18.70 -15.61 -16.56
CA ASP A 674 18.96 -14.43 -15.74
C ASP A 674 18.09 -14.40 -14.48
N TYR A 675 18.66 -14.81 -13.35
CA TYR A 675 18.03 -14.68 -12.03
C TYR A 675 17.81 -13.22 -11.59
N ARG A 676 18.48 -12.25 -12.24
CA ARG A 676 18.30 -10.81 -11.98
C ARG A 676 17.09 -10.23 -12.72
N TYR A 677 16.57 -10.93 -13.73
CA TYR A 677 15.40 -10.51 -14.49
C TYR A 677 14.12 -10.68 -13.65
N ILE A 678 13.59 -9.55 -13.17
CA ILE A 678 12.39 -9.45 -12.32
C ILE A 678 11.53 -8.32 -12.88
N VAL A 679 10.28 -8.64 -13.24
CA VAL A 679 9.30 -7.67 -13.76
C VAL A 679 8.48 -7.09 -12.60
N ASN A 680 8.15 -5.81 -12.66
CA ASN A 680 7.15 -5.17 -11.80
C ASN A 680 6.01 -4.64 -12.67
N VAL A 681 4.86 -5.33 -12.60
CA VAL A 681 3.59 -4.87 -13.18
C VAL A 681 3.04 -3.80 -12.26
N VAL A 682 2.81 -2.60 -12.80
CA VAL A 682 2.21 -1.47 -12.08
C VAL A 682 0.85 -1.17 -12.68
N SER A 683 -0.21 -1.35 -11.88
CA SER A 683 -1.57 -0.98 -12.27
C SER A 683 -1.79 0.53 -12.18
N SER A 684 -2.74 1.04 -12.95
CA SER A 684 -3.43 2.28 -12.57
C SER A 684 -4.51 1.92 -11.55
N ALA A 685 -5.18 2.92 -11.02
CA ALA A 685 -6.47 2.70 -10.37
C ALA A 685 -7.46 1.98 -11.30
N ILE A 686 -8.22 1.05 -10.72
CA ILE A 686 -9.35 0.41 -11.42
C ILE A 686 -10.62 1.28 -11.37
N VAL A 687 -10.74 2.17 -10.38
CA VAL A 687 -11.86 3.11 -10.23
C VAL A 687 -11.40 4.57 -10.27
N ASN A 688 -10.34 4.94 -9.54
CA ASN A 688 -9.93 6.34 -9.34
C ASN A 688 -9.45 7.04 -10.62
N LYS A 689 -9.40 8.38 -10.59
CA LYS A 689 -8.89 9.20 -11.70
C LYS A 689 -7.38 8.99 -11.90
N PRO A 690 -6.89 8.76 -13.13
CA PRO A 690 -5.45 8.75 -13.43
C PRO A 690 -4.83 10.15 -13.29
N PRO A 691 -3.50 10.28 -13.10
CA PRO A 691 -2.85 11.57 -13.01
C PRO A 691 -2.84 12.28 -14.38
N PRO A 692 -2.80 13.62 -14.43
CA PRO A 692 -2.88 14.37 -15.68
C PRO A 692 -1.83 13.94 -16.71
N ALA A 693 -2.22 13.87 -17.99
CA ALA A 693 -1.34 13.43 -19.08
C ALA A 693 0.00 14.18 -19.16
N ALA A 694 0.05 15.46 -18.74
CA ALA A 694 1.30 16.22 -18.61
C ALA A 694 2.30 15.58 -17.63
N VAL A 695 1.81 15.05 -16.49
CA VAL A 695 2.61 14.32 -15.50
C VAL A 695 3.08 12.99 -16.08
N ALA A 696 2.20 12.20 -16.69
CA ALA A 696 2.57 10.92 -17.30
C ALA A 696 3.66 11.09 -18.39
N ASN A 697 3.51 12.08 -19.28
CA ASN A 697 4.51 12.42 -20.30
C ASN A 697 5.83 12.91 -19.68
N LEU A 698 5.78 13.63 -18.57
CA LEU A 698 6.95 14.11 -17.85
C LEU A 698 7.72 12.95 -17.19
N LEU A 699 7.02 12.00 -16.58
CA LEU A 699 7.58 10.77 -16.03
C LEU A 699 8.22 9.91 -17.13
N ALA A 700 7.55 9.77 -18.28
CA ALA A 700 8.10 9.07 -19.45
C ALA A 700 9.41 9.70 -19.95
N ARG A 701 9.48 11.05 -20.02
CA ARG A 701 10.73 11.80 -20.31
C ARG A 701 11.84 11.61 -19.26
N ARG A 702 11.50 11.18 -18.04
CA ARG A 702 12.44 10.85 -16.98
C ARG A 702 12.81 9.36 -16.91
N ASN A 703 12.23 8.48 -17.75
CA ASN A 703 12.65 7.08 -17.83
C ASN A 703 14.10 6.96 -18.32
N LYS A 704 15.01 6.81 -17.36
CA LYS A 704 16.42 6.53 -17.56
C LYS A 704 16.68 5.05 -17.28
N ILE A 705 17.74 4.53 -17.88
CA ILE A 705 18.38 3.33 -17.35
C ILE A 705 19.04 3.76 -16.03
N HIS A 706 18.81 2.97 -15.00
CA HIS A 706 19.44 3.10 -13.70
C HIS A 706 20.15 1.77 -13.40
N HIS A 707 21.08 1.79 -12.45
CA HIS A 707 21.73 0.58 -11.98
C HIS A 707 21.45 0.43 -10.49
N LEU A 708 21.06 -0.78 -10.09
CA LEU A 708 20.88 -1.19 -8.70
C LEU A 708 22.25 -1.45 -8.08
N ASN A 709 23.09 -2.20 -8.81
CA ASN A 709 24.49 -2.52 -8.52
C ASN A 709 25.25 -2.65 -9.86
N HIS A 710 26.54 -3.03 -9.83
CA HIS A 710 27.41 -3.13 -11.01
C HIS A 710 26.84 -4.06 -12.12
N ASP A 711 26.15 -5.13 -11.74
CA ASP A 711 25.67 -6.19 -12.63
C ASP A 711 24.18 -6.09 -12.94
N THR A 712 23.44 -5.18 -12.31
CA THR A 712 21.98 -5.10 -12.40
C THR A 712 21.52 -3.72 -12.87
N SER A 713 20.86 -3.68 -14.03
CA SER A 713 20.14 -2.50 -14.52
C SER A 713 18.67 -2.53 -14.08
N GLU A 714 18.03 -1.35 -14.01
CA GLU A 714 16.59 -1.16 -13.81
C GLU A 714 16.06 -0.07 -14.77
N THR A 715 14.87 -0.26 -15.36
CA THR A 715 14.20 0.74 -16.23
C THR A 715 12.72 0.39 -16.46
N LEU A 716 11.93 1.30 -17.05
CA LEU A 716 10.60 0.95 -17.60
C LEU A 716 10.70 0.44 -19.04
N LEU A 717 10.02 -0.66 -19.36
CA LEU A 717 9.85 -1.16 -20.73
C LEU A 717 8.89 -0.24 -21.53
N LYS A 718 9.17 -0.07 -22.82
CA LYS A 718 8.30 0.55 -23.82
C LYS A 718 7.10 -0.34 -24.19
N LEU A 719 6.24 -0.65 -23.20
CA LEU A 719 5.09 -1.56 -23.33
C LEU A 719 3.92 -0.95 -24.12
N PHE A 720 3.67 0.36 -24.02
CA PHE A 720 2.49 1.00 -24.60
C PHE A 720 2.79 1.47 -26.03
N ASP A 721 2.66 0.57 -27.00
CA ASP A 721 2.85 0.82 -28.44
C ASP A 721 1.95 1.95 -28.97
N LYS A 722 0.70 2.02 -28.52
CA LYS A 722 -0.28 3.10 -28.80
C LYS A 722 -1.09 3.49 -27.56
N ASP A 723 -1.83 4.58 -27.64
CA ASP A 723 -2.92 4.89 -26.69
C ASP A 723 -4.13 3.94 -26.93
N PRO A 724 -5.01 3.73 -25.94
CA PRO A 724 -6.09 2.75 -26.03
C PRO A 724 -7.22 3.19 -26.97
N GLY A 725 -7.87 2.22 -27.61
CA GLY A 725 -8.88 2.47 -28.64
C GLY A 725 -8.33 3.30 -29.82
N ASN A 726 -8.98 4.44 -30.08
CA ASN A 726 -8.58 5.47 -31.05
C ASN A 726 -8.17 6.80 -30.36
N SER A 727 -7.90 6.78 -29.06
CA SER A 727 -7.63 8.00 -28.27
C SER A 727 -6.23 8.57 -28.49
N GLN A 728 -6.03 9.82 -28.06
CA GLN A 728 -4.71 10.48 -27.96
C GLN A 728 -4.55 11.04 -26.54
N LYS A 729 -4.37 10.14 -25.57
CA LYS A 729 -4.21 10.42 -24.13
C LYS A 729 -2.78 10.86 -23.79
N THR A 730 -1.77 10.41 -24.56
CA THR A 730 -0.36 10.70 -24.30
C THR A 730 0.34 11.36 -25.49
N ALA A 731 1.49 11.99 -25.24
CA ALA A 731 2.30 12.53 -26.32
C ALA A 731 3.10 11.38 -26.98
N ALA A 732 3.19 11.35 -28.31
CA ALA A 732 3.70 10.21 -29.09
C ALA A 732 5.09 9.63 -28.73
N HIS A 733 5.88 10.30 -27.90
CA HIS A 733 7.17 9.83 -27.36
C HIS A 733 7.04 9.07 -26.03
N ASN A 734 5.90 9.16 -25.34
CA ASN A 734 5.56 8.27 -24.25
C ASN A 734 5.16 6.90 -24.81
N LYS A 735 5.77 5.86 -24.26
CA LYS A 735 5.51 4.44 -24.53
C LYS A 735 5.63 3.59 -23.25
N VAL A 736 5.74 4.23 -22.09
CA VAL A 736 6.24 3.62 -20.83
C VAL A 736 5.34 3.88 -19.63
N THR A 737 4.45 4.86 -19.71
CA THR A 737 3.40 5.13 -18.71
C THR A 737 2.05 5.38 -19.40
N MET A 738 0.95 4.94 -18.79
CA MET A 738 -0.40 5.08 -19.37
C MET A 738 -1.40 5.65 -18.36
N PRO A 739 -1.81 6.93 -18.50
CA PRO A 739 -2.78 7.59 -17.61
C PRO A 739 -4.21 7.24 -18.02
N SER A 740 -4.62 6.00 -17.77
CA SER A 740 -6.01 5.56 -17.82
C SER A 740 -6.22 4.37 -16.92
N ARG A 741 -7.45 4.19 -16.43
CA ARG A 741 -7.80 3.13 -15.49
C ARG A 741 -7.53 1.76 -16.08
N ASN A 742 -7.16 0.80 -15.24
CA ASN A 742 -6.93 -0.58 -15.68
C ASN A 742 -7.02 -1.60 -14.54
N PHE A 743 -6.97 -2.87 -14.97
CA PHE A 743 -6.59 -4.02 -14.17
C PHE A 743 -5.57 -4.86 -14.97
N ALA A 744 -4.91 -5.81 -14.35
CA ALA A 744 -4.05 -6.77 -15.03
C ALA A 744 -4.61 -8.20 -14.99
N MET A 745 -4.30 -8.98 -16.02
CA MET A 745 -4.52 -10.42 -16.08
C MET A 745 -3.17 -11.14 -16.16
N ILE A 746 -3.02 -12.23 -15.40
CA ILE A 746 -1.80 -13.04 -15.38
C ILE A 746 -2.19 -14.52 -15.43
N THR A 747 -1.66 -15.25 -16.43
CA THR A 747 -1.90 -16.68 -16.61
C THR A 747 -0.62 -17.41 -17.01
N GLU A 748 -0.38 -18.59 -16.46
CA GLU A 748 0.72 -19.45 -16.90
C GLU A 748 0.42 -20.10 -18.27
N ASN A 749 1.42 -20.10 -19.14
CA ASN A 749 1.51 -20.95 -20.33
C ASN A 749 1.79 -22.40 -19.90
N SER A 750 0.78 -23.05 -19.32
CA SER A 750 0.91 -24.38 -18.70
C SER A 750 1.62 -25.40 -19.60
N PRO A 751 2.58 -26.19 -19.07
CA PRO A 751 3.21 -27.28 -19.81
C PRO A 751 2.24 -28.42 -20.17
N PHE A 752 1.00 -28.41 -19.67
CA PHE A 752 -0.07 -29.33 -20.07
C PHE A 752 -0.96 -28.79 -21.21
N ASN A 753 -0.80 -27.53 -21.62
CA ASN A 753 -1.44 -27.03 -22.84
C ASN A 753 -0.91 -27.79 -24.07
N PRO A 754 -1.74 -28.01 -25.12
CA PRO A 754 -1.28 -28.61 -26.37
C PRO A 754 -0.09 -27.85 -26.96
N ALA A 755 0.98 -28.58 -27.29
CA ALA A 755 2.20 -27.98 -27.83
C ALA A 755 1.92 -27.22 -29.14
N THR A 756 2.16 -25.91 -29.14
CA THR A 756 2.00 -25.07 -30.34
C THR A 756 3.12 -25.39 -31.34
N PRO A 757 2.84 -25.73 -32.61
CA PRO A 757 3.88 -26.05 -33.60
C PRO A 757 4.85 -24.87 -33.81
N PRO A 758 6.18 -25.10 -33.84
CA PRO A 758 7.19 -24.04 -33.89
C PRO A 758 7.38 -23.42 -35.29
N ASN A 759 6.31 -23.28 -36.06
CA ASN A 759 6.17 -22.35 -37.19
C ASN A 759 4.71 -22.29 -37.62
N GLY A 760 4.10 -21.10 -37.52
CA GLY A 760 2.68 -20.89 -37.83
C GLY A 760 2.39 -19.44 -38.18
N THR A 761 2.67 -19.05 -39.43
CA THR A 761 2.16 -17.79 -40.00
C THR A 761 0.65 -17.92 -40.19
N GLY A 762 -0.11 -17.52 -39.17
CA GLY A 762 -1.55 -17.71 -39.13
C GLY A 762 -2.33 -16.85 -40.13
N ASN A 763 -2.57 -17.40 -41.33
CA ASN A 763 -3.92 -17.30 -41.89
C ASN A 763 -4.79 -18.28 -41.11
N GLY A 764 -5.91 -17.81 -40.59
CA GLY A 764 -6.88 -18.68 -39.92
C GLY A 764 -7.82 -19.33 -40.91
N ASP A 765 -8.32 -20.51 -40.56
CA ASP A 765 -9.63 -20.98 -40.99
C ASP A 765 -10.25 -21.82 -39.87
N VAL A 766 -11.58 -21.83 -39.79
CA VAL A 766 -12.33 -22.49 -38.70
C VAL A 766 -12.78 -23.87 -39.12
N ALA A 767 -12.42 -24.90 -38.35
CA ALA A 767 -12.95 -26.25 -38.50
C ALA A 767 -13.36 -26.82 -37.13
N THR A 768 -14.66 -27.01 -36.92
CA THR A 768 -15.22 -27.77 -35.80
C THR A 768 -15.03 -29.28 -36.03
N HIS A 769 -14.87 -30.08 -34.98
CA HIS A 769 -15.62 -31.33 -34.75
C HIS A 769 -15.28 -32.00 -33.39
N HIS A 770 -16.05 -33.06 -33.05
CA HIS A 770 -16.08 -33.71 -31.74
C HIS A 770 -14.97 -34.78 -31.52
N PRO A 771 -14.68 -35.17 -30.26
CA PRO A 771 -13.56 -36.05 -29.91
C PRO A 771 -13.86 -37.55 -30.05
N ALA A 772 -12.81 -38.36 -30.20
CA ALA A 772 -12.89 -39.83 -30.14
C ALA A 772 -11.65 -40.48 -29.49
N ALA A 773 -11.93 -41.40 -28.56
CA ALA A 773 -11.14 -42.50 -27.97
C ALA A 773 -9.59 -42.56 -28.04
N ALA A 774 -9.05 -42.85 -26.86
CA ALA A 774 -7.67 -43.22 -26.53
C ALA A 774 -6.99 -44.35 -27.35
N GLY A 775 -5.66 -44.34 -27.35
CA GLY A 775 -4.79 -45.47 -27.72
C GLY A 775 -3.43 -45.40 -27.03
N ILE A 776 -2.99 -46.50 -26.40
CA ILE A 776 -1.73 -46.58 -25.62
C ILE A 776 -0.66 -47.33 -26.43
N ALA A 777 0.58 -46.81 -26.46
CA ALA A 777 1.75 -47.56 -26.91
C ALA A 777 3.02 -47.12 -26.15
N ALA A 778 3.90 -48.07 -25.83
CA ALA A 778 5.17 -47.88 -25.12
C ALA A 778 6.37 -48.35 -26.00
N PRO A 779 7.61 -47.94 -25.71
CA PRO A 779 8.69 -47.95 -26.71
C PRO A 779 9.55 -49.23 -26.76
N ALA A 780 10.23 -49.45 -27.90
CA ALA A 780 11.29 -50.44 -28.11
C ALA A 780 12.44 -49.86 -29.00
N PRO A 781 13.68 -50.41 -28.98
CA PRO A 781 14.88 -49.59 -29.17
C PRO A 781 15.74 -50.03 -30.41
N PRO A 782 17.09 -49.89 -30.53
CA PRO A 782 17.65 -49.19 -31.69
C PRO A 782 18.67 -49.98 -32.56
N GLY A 783 18.78 -49.61 -33.85
CA GLY A 783 19.89 -49.99 -34.73
C GLY A 783 19.86 -49.23 -36.08
N THR A 784 20.86 -48.39 -36.37
CA THR A 784 22.08 -48.65 -37.19
C THR A 784 21.97 -48.26 -38.68
N SER A 785 22.35 -47.01 -38.95
CA SER A 785 23.14 -46.54 -40.11
C SER A 785 22.90 -47.11 -41.53
N SER A 786 22.44 -46.25 -42.43
CA SER A 786 23.03 -46.10 -43.77
C SER A 786 23.05 -44.60 -44.17
N SER A 787 23.89 -44.21 -45.14
CA SER A 787 24.28 -42.81 -45.33
C SER A 787 24.02 -42.28 -46.75
N SER A 788 23.50 -41.06 -46.82
CA SER A 788 23.73 -40.12 -47.94
C SER A 788 23.57 -38.69 -47.42
N ALA A 789 24.41 -37.77 -47.90
CA ALA A 789 24.57 -36.46 -47.28
C ALA A 789 23.75 -35.37 -47.97
N ASN A 790 23.24 -34.42 -47.18
CA ASN A 790 23.15 -33.04 -47.63
C ASN A 790 23.31 -32.07 -46.45
N SER A 791 23.87 -30.89 -46.74
CA SER A 791 24.35 -29.86 -45.82
C SER A 791 23.62 -29.73 -44.46
N SER A 792 24.33 -30.05 -43.37
CA SER A 792 23.90 -29.73 -42.01
C SER A 792 24.02 -28.23 -41.73
N ALA A 793 22.90 -27.51 -41.84
CA ALA A 793 22.80 -26.16 -41.29
C ALA A 793 22.68 -26.28 -39.76
N THR A 794 23.81 -26.11 -39.05
CA THR A 794 23.82 -25.95 -37.58
C THR A 794 22.84 -24.85 -37.19
N PRO A 795 22.00 -25.00 -36.14
CA PRO A 795 21.17 -23.91 -35.66
C PRO A 795 22.08 -22.76 -35.22
N SER A 796 22.18 -21.74 -36.07
CA SER A 796 23.00 -20.57 -35.79
C SER A 796 22.48 -19.90 -34.53
N HIS A 797 23.35 -19.67 -33.54
CA HIS A 797 23.06 -18.76 -32.45
C HIS A 797 22.48 -17.47 -33.06
N GLN A 798 21.22 -17.16 -32.77
CA GLN A 798 20.65 -15.88 -33.18
C GLN A 798 21.46 -14.82 -32.43
N HIS A 799 22.29 -14.09 -33.18
CA HIS A 799 22.99 -12.94 -32.63
C HIS A 799 21.93 -11.96 -32.12
N HIS A 800 21.79 -11.86 -30.79
CA HIS A 800 21.01 -10.80 -30.17
C HIS A 800 21.50 -9.48 -30.78
N ALA A 801 20.60 -8.79 -31.48
CA ALA A 801 20.89 -7.47 -31.99
C ALA A 801 21.34 -6.61 -30.80
N LYS A 802 22.45 -5.86 -30.93
CA LYS A 802 22.94 -4.97 -29.88
C LYS A 802 21.97 -3.78 -29.74
N HIS A 803 20.84 -4.00 -29.06
CA HIS A 803 19.83 -3.00 -28.78
C HIS A 803 20.47 -1.88 -27.96
N LYS A 804 20.76 -0.75 -28.63
CA LYS A 804 21.40 0.43 -28.04
C LYS A 804 20.50 1.21 -27.05
N ASP A 805 19.28 0.74 -26.85
CA ASP A 805 18.30 1.30 -25.92
C ASP A 805 17.68 0.16 -25.10
N GLU A 806 18.18 -0.05 -23.88
CA GLU A 806 17.76 -1.09 -22.94
C GLU A 806 16.32 -0.90 -22.41
N ARG A 807 15.54 0.03 -22.99
CA ARG A 807 14.09 0.22 -22.76
C ARG A 807 13.21 -0.50 -23.77
N LEU A 808 13.80 -1.10 -24.80
CA LEU A 808 13.14 -1.96 -25.80
C LEU A 808 13.13 -3.42 -25.32
N PRO A 809 12.38 -4.33 -25.99
CA PRO A 809 12.44 -5.77 -25.73
C PRO A 809 13.87 -6.32 -25.66
N LEU A 810 14.14 -7.17 -24.66
CA LEU A 810 15.45 -7.80 -24.41
C LEU A 810 15.47 -9.28 -24.80
N HIS A 811 14.33 -9.96 -24.76
CA HIS A 811 14.17 -11.40 -25.00
C HIS A 811 12.85 -11.71 -25.73
N ALA A 812 12.65 -12.98 -26.10
CA ALA A 812 11.55 -13.40 -26.96
C ALA A 812 10.15 -13.13 -26.35
N GLY A 813 10.00 -13.24 -25.03
CA GLY A 813 8.73 -12.96 -24.34
C GLY A 813 8.32 -11.48 -24.32
N GLU A 814 9.22 -10.57 -24.67
CA GLU A 814 8.92 -9.15 -24.87
C GLU A 814 8.79 -8.77 -26.35
N ALA A 815 9.05 -9.69 -27.29
CA ALA A 815 9.10 -9.37 -28.72
C ALA A 815 7.70 -8.97 -29.24
N GLY A 816 7.53 -7.70 -29.58
CA GLY A 816 6.23 -7.14 -29.97
C GLY A 816 5.30 -6.86 -28.77
N CYS A 817 5.85 -6.62 -27.58
CA CYS A 817 5.09 -6.21 -26.40
C CYS A 817 4.16 -5.01 -26.69
N GLY A 818 2.99 -5.01 -26.05
CA GLY A 818 1.92 -4.05 -26.31
C GLY A 818 0.68 -4.71 -26.94
N THR A 819 -0.08 -3.98 -27.75
CA THR A 819 -1.39 -4.44 -28.26
C THR A 819 -1.32 -5.59 -29.28
N THR A 820 -0.15 -5.82 -29.88
CA THR A 820 0.05 -6.90 -30.88
C THR A 820 0.58 -8.21 -30.29
N HIS A 821 0.94 -8.22 -29.01
CA HIS A 821 1.54 -9.39 -28.34
C HIS A 821 0.54 -10.55 -28.15
N LYS A 822 1.03 -11.80 -28.06
CA LYS A 822 0.15 -12.98 -27.87
C LYS A 822 -0.67 -12.93 -26.56
N ALA A 823 -0.10 -12.29 -25.54
CA ALA A 823 -0.76 -12.14 -24.25
C ALA A 823 -1.86 -11.05 -24.23
N ALA A 824 -1.95 -10.19 -25.26
CA ALA A 824 -2.91 -9.10 -25.31
C ALA A 824 -4.29 -9.56 -25.81
N THR A 825 -5.37 -9.05 -25.19
CA THR A 825 -6.76 -9.41 -25.51
C THR A 825 -7.18 -9.14 -26.96
N SER A 826 -6.56 -8.16 -27.62
CA SER A 826 -6.94 -7.72 -28.98
C SER A 826 -6.58 -8.67 -30.11
N ARG A 827 -5.88 -9.79 -29.85
CA ARG A 827 -5.71 -10.91 -30.82
C ARG A 827 -6.80 -11.99 -30.69
N GLY A 828 -7.94 -11.63 -30.10
CA GLY A 828 -9.02 -12.54 -29.72
C GLY A 828 -8.72 -13.25 -28.40
N ALA A 829 -9.77 -13.63 -27.66
CA ALA A 829 -9.69 -14.28 -26.33
C ALA A 829 -9.06 -15.70 -26.33
N GLY A 830 -8.41 -16.09 -27.44
CA GLY A 830 -7.77 -17.39 -27.62
C GLY A 830 -6.32 -17.49 -27.16
N ALA A 831 -5.52 -16.41 -27.21
CA ALA A 831 -4.05 -16.54 -27.16
C ALA A 831 -3.41 -16.45 -25.76
N HIS A 832 -3.92 -15.59 -24.87
CA HIS A 832 -3.36 -15.36 -23.54
C HIS A 832 -3.35 -16.65 -22.70
N GLY A 833 -2.18 -17.06 -22.19
CA GLY A 833 -2.08 -18.21 -21.29
C GLY A 833 -2.53 -19.52 -21.93
N ARG A 834 -2.23 -19.71 -23.22
CA ARG A 834 -2.39 -20.98 -23.97
C ARG A 834 -1.10 -21.48 -24.62
N GLY A 835 0.04 -20.82 -24.38
CA GLY A 835 1.35 -21.40 -24.69
C GLY A 835 1.66 -22.59 -23.78
N SER A 836 2.72 -23.33 -24.08
CA SER A 836 3.19 -24.47 -23.28
C SER A 836 4.65 -24.33 -22.81
N ASP A 837 5.15 -23.10 -22.74
CA ASP A 837 6.55 -22.76 -22.40
C ASP A 837 6.81 -22.60 -20.90
N GLY A 838 5.77 -22.67 -20.06
CA GLY A 838 5.86 -22.45 -18.61
C GLY A 838 6.12 -20.99 -18.21
N GLY A 839 6.07 -20.02 -19.14
CA GLY A 839 6.11 -18.59 -18.83
C GLY A 839 4.78 -18.05 -18.28
N LEU A 840 4.78 -16.83 -17.76
CA LEU A 840 3.56 -16.09 -17.40
C LEU A 840 3.20 -15.11 -18.52
N ASP A 841 2.04 -15.27 -19.13
CA ASP A 841 1.43 -14.22 -19.95
C ASP A 841 0.85 -13.15 -19.04
N VAL A 842 1.25 -11.90 -19.26
CA VAL A 842 0.79 -10.70 -18.53
C VAL A 842 0.09 -9.78 -19.51
N CYS A 843 -1.08 -9.26 -19.13
CA CYS A 843 -1.83 -8.28 -19.91
C CYS A 843 -2.37 -7.16 -19.01
N ILE A 844 -1.99 -5.91 -19.27
CA ILE A 844 -2.63 -4.74 -18.67
C ILE A 844 -3.84 -4.36 -19.53
N CYS A 845 -5.04 -4.40 -18.96
CA CYS A 845 -6.31 -4.12 -19.62
C CYS A 845 -6.71 -2.66 -19.40
N VAL A 846 -6.31 -1.78 -20.33
CA VAL A 846 -6.43 -0.32 -20.20
C VAL A 846 -7.73 0.20 -20.81
N GLU A 847 -8.49 0.95 -20.01
CA GLU A 847 -9.68 1.70 -20.39
C GLU A 847 -9.54 2.48 -21.72
N MET A 848 -10.47 2.25 -22.65
CA MET A 848 -10.54 3.02 -23.89
C MET A 848 -11.14 4.41 -23.66
N ASP A 849 -12.32 4.49 -23.05
CA ASP A 849 -13.06 5.73 -22.77
C ASP A 849 -13.57 5.72 -21.31
N GLN A 850 -13.45 6.86 -20.63
CA GLN A 850 -13.91 7.05 -19.24
C GLN A 850 -15.41 7.33 -19.14
N HIS A 851 -16.05 7.70 -20.25
CA HIS A 851 -17.48 7.96 -20.36
C HIS A 851 -18.27 6.73 -20.86
N ASP A 852 -17.58 5.64 -21.19
CA ASP A 852 -18.19 4.34 -21.50
C ASP A 852 -18.49 3.56 -20.21
N ALA A 853 -19.75 3.59 -19.80
CA ALA A 853 -20.23 2.80 -18.65
C ALA A 853 -20.08 1.28 -18.82
N THR A 854 -19.87 0.76 -20.05
CA THR A 854 -19.54 -0.66 -20.27
C THR A 854 -18.07 -0.98 -19.98
N GLY A 855 -17.20 0.03 -19.86
CA GLY A 855 -15.81 -0.09 -19.43
C GLY A 855 -14.91 -0.87 -20.40
N GLN A 856 -15.02 -0.69 -21.72
CA GLN A 856 -14.19 -1.41 -22.68
C GLN A 856 -12.68 -1.15 -22.47
N THR A 857 -11.86 -2.21 -22.55
CA THR A 857 -10.40 -2.11 -22.40
C THR A 857 -9.62 -2.62 -23.62
N GLN A 858 -8.48 -1.96 -23.88
CA GLN A 858 -7.43 -2.40 -24.78
C GLN A 858 -6.36 -3.13 -23.95
N GLY A 859 -6.11 -4.40 -24.26
CA GLY A 859 -5.02 -5.17 -23.65
C GLY A 859 -3.65 -4.79 -24.20
N TYR A 860 -2.65 -4.73 -23.32
CA TYR A 860 -1.21 -4.57 -23.63
C TYR A 860 -0.42 -5.71 -23.00
N GLY A 861 0.22 -6.54 -23.81
CA GLY A 861 0.75 -7.83 -23.37
C GLY A 861 2.27 -7.98 -23.41
N LEU A 862 2.78 -8.91 -22.58
CA LEU A 862 4.10 -9.55 -22.68
C LEU A 862 4.04 -10.98 -22.10
N THR A 863 5.11 -11.76 -22.27
CA THR A 863 5.34 -13.03 -21.55
C THR A 863 6.61 -12.92 -20.70
N VAL A 864 6.51 -13.23 -19.41
CA VAL A 864 7.64 -13.35 -18.49
C VAL A 864 8.15 -14.80 -18.56
N PRO A 865 9.38 -15.09 -19.02
CA PRO A 865 9.87 -16.46 -19.16
C PRO A 865 10.06 -17.12 -17.78
N ALA A 866 9.95 -18.44 -17.73
CA ALA A 866 10.43 -19.22 -16.59
C ALA A 866 11.93 -18.98 -16.33
N LEU A 867 12.43 -19.42 -15.16
CA LEU A 867 13.86 -19.38 -14.85
C LEU A 867 14.44 -20.80 -14.87
N HIS A 868 15.57 -20.95 -15.56
CA HIS A 868 16.33 -22.20 -15.72
C HIS A 868 17.77 -22.04 -15.21
N TYR A 869 17.93 -21.43 -14.04
CA TYR A 869 19.23 -21.13 -13.47
C TYR A 869 19.97 -22.39 -13.00
N LYS A 870 21.25 -22.50 -13.39
CA LYS A 870 22.16 -23.60 -13.03
C LYS A 870 23.50 -23.11 -12.45
N GLY A 871 23.63 -21.81 -12.22
CA GLY A 871 24.86 -21.18 -11.72
C GLY A 871 25.04 -21.34 -10.20
N PRO A 872 26.14 -20.81 -9.65
CA PRO A 872 26.37 -20.80 -8.20
C PRO A 872 25.36 -19.92 -7.46
N ARG A 873 25.17 -20.18 -6.17
CA ARG A 873 24.37 -19.31 -5.29
C ARG A 873 25.04 -17.92 -5.18
N PRO A 874 24.32 -16.81 -5.40
CA PRO A 874 24.90 -15.47 -5.32
C PRO A 874 25.07 -15.02 -3.86
N PRO A 875 26.06 -14.16 -3.54
CA PRO A 875 26.27 -13.63 -2.19
C PRO A 875 25.07 -12.84 -1.62
N SER A 876 24.13 -12.39 -2.46
CA SER A 876 22.98 -11.60 -2.02
C SER A 876 22.04 -12.37 -1.06
N LEU A 877 22.12 -13.70 -1.04
CA LEU A 877 21.42 -14.54 -0.07
C LEU A 877 21.86 -14.30 1.38
N GLU A 878 23.13 -13.92 1.60
CA GLU A 878 23.73 -13.73 2.92
C GLU A 878 23.53 -12.30 3.46
N LEU A 879 23.02 -11.37 2.64
CA LEU A 879 22.76 -9.99 3.06
C LEU A 879 21.73 -9.92 4.19
N LEU A 880 22.12 -9.36 5.33
CA LEU A 880 21.22 -9.06 6.45
C LEU A 880 20.35 -7.83 6.14
N PRO A 881 19.08 -7.78 6.61
CA PRO A 881 18.22 -6.62 6.43
C PRO A 881 18.84 -5.34 7.03
N PRO A 882 18.74 -4.19 6.34
CA PRO A 882 19.34 -2.95 6.81
C PRO A 882 18.61 -2.43 8.05
N ARG A 883 19.31 -2.40 9.19
CA ARG A 883 18.79 -1.76 10.40
C ARG A 883 18.73 -0.24 10.21
N SER A 884 17.65 0.37 10.67
CA SER A 884 17.52 1.83 10.72
C SER A 884 18.61 2.44 11.62
N ALA A 885 19.14 3.60 11.21
CA ALA A 885 20.29 4.24 11.85
C ALA A 885 19.91 5.00 13.13
N GLY A 886 19.31 4.32 14.10
CA GLY A 886 19.00 4.87 15.41
C GLY A 886 20.27 5.26 16.17
N ARG A 887 20.35 6.52 16.63
CA ARG A 887 21.36 6.94 17.62
C ARG A 887 21.08 6.24 18.94
N SER A 888 21.80 5.16 19.22
CA SER A 888 21.81 4.52 20.53
C SER A 888 22.69 5.30 21.54
N GLU A 889 22.40 6.57 21.78
CA GLU A 889 23.03 7.38 22.83
C GLU A 889 22.39 7.11 24.21
N VAL A 890 22.38 5.82 24.59
CA VAL A 890 22.22 5.37 25.99
C VAL A 890 23.43 4.52 26.32
N GLY A 891 24.61 5.15 26.33
CA GLY A 891 25.83 4.52 26.79
C GLY A 891 25.79 4.37 28.31
N SER A 892 25.42 3.18 28.79
CA SER A 892 25.44 2.85 30.22
C SER A 892 26.87 2.83 30.76
N ARG A 893 27.37 3.98 31.21
CA ARG A 893 28.58 4.06 32.04
C ARG A 893 28.27 3.44 33.40
N GLY A 894 28.45 2.12 33.49
CA GLY A 894 28.52 1.43 34.78
C GLY A 894 29.68 1.99 35.60
N SER A 895 29.37 2.51 36.78
CA SER A 895 30.33 3.12 37.68
C SER A 895 30.60 2.20 38.87
N GLU A 896 31.72 1.48 38.84
CA GLU A 896 32.25 0.78 40.02
C GLU A 896 33.75 1.06 40.21
N ALA A 897 34.14 1.22 41.47
CA ALA A 897 35.50 1.12 42.00
C ALA A 897 36.61 1.99 41.37
N ARG A 898 36.61 3.30 41.66
CA ARG A 898 37.48 3.83 42.73
C ARG A 898 37.06 5.21 43.22
#